data_AF-A0A7X7IPM6-F1
#
_entry.id   AF-A0A7X7IPM6-F1
#
_cell.length_a   1.000
_cell.length_b   1.000
_cell.length_c   1.000
_cell.angle_alpha   90.00
_cell.angle_beta   90.00
_cell.angle_gamma   90.00
#
_symmetry.space_group_name_H-M   'P 1'
#
loop_
_entity.id
_entity.type
_entity.pdbx_description
1 polymer ?
#
loop_
_entity_poly.entity_id
_entity_poly.type
_entity_poly.pdbx_seq_one_letter_code
_entity_poly.pdbx_strand_id
1 'polypeptide(L)'
;MNSHGVLSSIFWKDYRELRAFWLVTALFGIGLQAAVAFVATRMNLSEFFRIPILAWAVLVPAMYALGCAAVIFAGEHESGTASLLRSLPVEPRRLLLGHVVFALASTLVMLGVTCAAFLVLRRVMPIETGSLALTAGQLGILPAELFVWGLLFSLLLRRAIFVAMLGGLFGALLPFVCAVIHANLYHVPGTGAIWWAQVLPIRAALVLLVAAVDVWLVRRWFHDAGVLGRRKIARRESLSGLHASVGLSRDPALAKSEYEIGEFTWQNQARPVSRRGAFPVSLELSRLIWQQWRQSRWLLLAFMPFLVLLVVTGFLLQELCGDFIGEMWSGVVLLPIPLAAACVFREDWQDNRFRFLADHGARPGQVWLSRQLVWLVPVILGPMVFGIILLLIVEREPRGDFGSLVASMLLYMGTAFACGQFCSMYLRSSILSGLFTLILLSVLCAWGAFLVALFPGFLLVHLLWAFVPMPAMLLAATRLRTGDWMLQRTGWRARARAVLVPLTPVLVILTVLPFYRVYSVPGGGPGFSVEEFHRPRTAEQRATAALYQEAWESLWWPKDDEGKILPDVLNKVMHPPSDNPFLLLPLDPVEATWVEKNAKAIEKAILASRREECSFLLDNVPPVIYVDVHNVQRLGSLLVASARKHAFEGDLDLALEHYEGALGVVAHLRTGDRGPWAGERLEESVQTSLLAWAAHPDQTGERIKRMLDAVKRLSVDDSACANSVKESWRWEQRHALEGQWRLDRFAGRNWCKSVQFLAAYWFPWERARARRVVDYSARTALAELRRVEAALKNNQRVEPAAIDRRAAEFHQSTDTWSNSPEDNQQRITELVRREMRRRAFVLQLALAAWRREHDSLPKTLDELVGTYLDAVPVDPHTGKSFLYFPEGVPKSMFEYVEPCWGDSDSSRTARLSAPFIWSRGNRLDHALRQTVPTALLREIPEASRCEDFGLYQGRVFPIP
;
A
#
# COMPACT_ATOMS: atom_id res chain seq x y z
N MET A 1 -8.66 -64.16 -6.35
CA MET A 1 -8.13 -63.02 -5.55
C MET A 1 -9.30 -62.35 -4.83
N ASN A 2 -9.26 -62.31 -3.49
CA ASN A 2 -10.34 -61.72 -2.68
C ASN A 2 -10.49 -60.22 -2.99
N SER A 3 -11.73 -59.76 -3.12
CA SER A 3 -12.12 -58.38 -3.48
C SER A 3 -11.46 -57.31 -2.59
N HIS A 4 -11.22 -57.60 -1.32
CA HIS A 4 -10.60 -56.69 -0.36
C HIS A 4 -9.09 -56.49 -0.56
N GLY A 5 -8.38 -57.48 -1.13
CA GLY A 5 -6.92 -57.40 -1.34
C GLY A 5 -6.53 -56.44 -2.47
N VAL A 6 -7.36 -56.33 -3.51
CA VAL A 6 -7.08 -55.46 -4.66
C VAL A 6 -7.28 -53.99 -4.31
N LEU A 7 -8.39 -53.65 -3.63
CA LEU A 7 -8.66 -52.28 -3.19
C LEU A 7 -7.60 -51.78 -2.21
N SER A 8 -7.22 -52.59 -1.21
CA SER A 8 -6.17 -52.22 -0.25
C SER A 8 -4.80 -52.01 -0.92
N SER A 9 -4.45 -52.81 -1.93
CA SER A 9 -3.21 -52.64 -2.69
C SER A 9 -3.16 -51.35 -3.51
N ILE A 10 -4.29 -50.97 -4.13
CA ILE A 10 -4.44 -49.71 -4.87
C ILE A 10 -4.35 -48.53 -3.90
N PHE A 11 -5.06 -48.59 -2.78
CA PHE A 11 -5.00 -47.55 -1.73
C PHE A 11 -3.57 -47.34 -1.21
N TRP A 12 -2.83 -48.43 -0.96
CA TRP A 12 -1.46 -48.33 -0.49
C TRP A 12 -0.52 -47.73 -1.54
N LYS A 13 -0.72 -48.08 -2.82
CA LYS A 13 0.02 -47.48 -3.94
C LYS A 13 -0.25 -45.98 -4.00
N ASP A 14 -1.51 -45.58 -4.09
CA ASP A 14 -1.91 -44.18 -4.21
C ASP A 14 -1.44 -43.36 -3.01
N TYR A 15 -1.51 -43.93 -1.80
CA TYR A 15 -0.95 -43.31 -0.61
C TYR A 15 0.56 -43.06 -0.73
N ARG A 16 1.34 -44.05 -1.19
CA ARG A 16 2.80 -43.89 -1.34
C ARG A 16 3.17 -42.81 -2.36
N GLU A 17 2.39 -42.68 -3.42
CA GLU A 17 2.61 -41.69 -4.48
C GLU A 17 2.17 -40.29 -4.05
N LEU A 18 1.02 -40.16 -3.38
CA LEU A 18 0.41 -38.87 -3.06
C LEU A 18 0.77 -38.32 -1.66
N ARG A 19 1.32 -39.12 -0.73
CA ARG A 19 1.63 -38.66 0.64
C ARG A 19 2.49 -37.40 0.71
N ALA A 20 3.52 -37.30 -0.14
CA ALA A 20 4.42 -36.15 -0.14
C ALA A 20 3.70 -34.90 -0.69
N PHE A 21 2.88 -35.08 -1.72
CA PHE A 21 2.06 -34.01 -2.28
C PHE A 21 1.01 -33.53 -1.28
N TRP A 22 0.33 -34.44 -0.58
CA TRP A 22 -0.65 -34.13 0.46
C TRP A 22 -0.01 -33.33 1.61
N LEU A 23 1.11 -33.81 2.16
CA LEU A 23 1.78 -33.15 3.28
C LEU A 23 2.27 -31.74 2.94
N VAL A 24 2.91 -31.56 1.78
CA VAL A 24 3.41 -30.24 1.36
C VAL A 24 2.25 -29.27 1.13
N THR A 25 1.17 -29.74 0.49
CA THR A 25 -0.02 -28.91 0.20
C THR A 25 -0.73 -28.49 1.49
N ALA A 26 -0.90 -29.41 2.44
CA ALA A 26 -1.50 -29.13 3.74
C ALA A 26 -0.66 -28.13 4.57
N LEU A 27 0.65 -28.37 4.70
CA LEU A 27 1.55 -27.47 5.44
C LEU A 27 1.60 -26.08 4.82
N PHE A 28 1.65 -25.98 3.49
CA PHE A 28 1.62 -24.70 2.80
C PHE A 28 0.31 -23.95 3.04
N GLY A 29 -0.83 -24.65 2.93
CA GLY A 29 -2.15 -24.06 3.16
C GLY A 29 -2.33 -23.54 4.58
N ILE A 30 -1.93 -24.32 5.60
CA ILE A 30 -1.98 -23.91 7.00
C ILE A 30 -1.03 -22.73 7.25
N GLY A 31 0.19 -22.79 6.73
CA GLY A 31 1.18 -21.72 6.86
C GLY A 31 0.70 -20.40 6.25
N LEU A 32 0.07 -20.46 5.07
CA LEU A 32 -0.49 -19.28 4.40
C LEU A 32 -1.68 -18.71 5.19
N GLN A 33 -2.58 -19.55 5.68
CA GLN A 33 -3.68 -19.11 6.54
C GLN A 33 -3.15 -18.45 7.83
N ALA A 34 -2.15 -19.05 8.48
CA ALA A 34 -1.54 -18.51 9.68
C ALA A 34 -0.84 -17.18 9.41
N ALA A 35 -0.13 -17.04 8.28
CA ALA A 35 0.52 -15.80 7.88
C ALA A 35 -0.50 -14.67 7.62
N VAL A 36 -1.55 -14.95 6.85
CA VAL A 36 -2.62 -13.97 6.59
C VAL A 36 -3.34 -13.61 7.89
N ALA A 37 -3.64 -14.60 8.74
CA ALA A 37 -4.26 -14.38 10.04
C ALA A 37 -3.40 -13.52 10.98
N PHE A 38 -2.11 -13.77 11.01
CA PHE A 38 -1.16 -13.02 11.81
C PHE A 38 -1.07 -11.56 11.35
N VAL A 39 -1.07 -11.31 10.04
CA VAL A 39 -1.10 -9.95 9.48
C VAL A 39 -2.44 -9.27 9.77
N ALA A 40 -3.56 -9.95 9.52
CA ALA A 40 -4.91 -9.40 9.68
C ALA A 40 -5.26 -9.06 11.13
N THR A 41 -4.94 -9.94 12.09
CA THR A 41 -5.11 -9.67 13.54
C THR A 41 -4.35 -8.45 14.00
N ARG A 42 -3.10 -8.29 13.53
CA ARG A 42 -2.22 -7.20 13.95
C ARG A 42 -2.55 -5.88 13.28
N MET A 43 -3.04 -5.90 12.05
CA MET A 43 -3.33 -4.69 11.27
C MET A 43 -4.77 -4.20 11.40
N ASN A 44 -5.64 -4.89 12.16
CA ASN A 44 -7.08 -4.57 12.26
C ASN A 44 -7.73 -4.26 10.90
N LEU A 45 -7.32 -5.01 9.86
CA LEU A 45 -7.72 -4.75 8.49
C LEU A 45 -9.25 -4.88 8.35
N SER A 46 -9.79 -4.13 7.39
CA SER A 46 -11.20 -4.19 6.98
C SER A 46 -11.61 -5.63 6.64
N GLU A 47 -12.92 -5.88 6.64
CA GLU A 47 -13.49 -7.20 6.31
C GLU A 47 -12.96 -7.79 5.00
N PHE A 48 -12.57 -6.93 4.06
CA PHE A 48 -11.97 -7.26 2.77
C PHE A 48 -10.75 -8.18 2.86
N PHE A 49 -9.91 -8.05 3.89
CA PHE A 49 -8.73 -8.92 4.10
C PHE A 49 -9.03 -10.18 4.93
N ARG A 50 -10.25 -10.34 5.45
CA ARG A 50 -10.66 -11.51 6.27
C ARG A 50 -11.27 -12.64 5.41
N ILE A 51 -11.91 -12.29 4.30
CA ILE A 51 -12.46 -13.20 3.28
C ILE A 51 -11.43 -14.20 2.69
N PRO A 52 -10.15 -13.82 2.44
CA PRO A 52 -9.15 -14.73 1.87
C PRO A 52 -8.85 -15.97 2.71
N ILE A 53 -8.96 -15.94 4.04
CA ILE A 53 -8.53 -17.07 4.88
C ILE A 53 -9.43 -18.29 4.69
N LEU A 54 -10.75 -18.08 4.65
CA LEU A 54 -11.70 -19.13 4.32
C LEU A 54 -11.55 -19.58 2.86
N ALA A 55 -11.29 -18.64 1.95
CA ALA A 55 -11.04 -18.96 0.56
C ALA A 55 -9.81 -19.88 0.40
N TRP A 56 -8.71 -19.62 1.13
CA TRP A 56 -7.53 -20.48 1.17
C TRP A 56 -7.82 -21.84 1.80
N ALA A 57 -8.71 -21.91 2.79
CA ALA A 57 -9.10 -23.17 3.41
C ALA A 57 -9.79 -24.14 2.44
N VAL A 58 -10.45 -23.62 1.40
CA VAL A 58 -11.14 -24.41 0.38
C VAL A 58 -10.31 -24.56 -0.90
N LEU A 59 -9.59 -23.51 -1.31
CA LEU A 59 -8.78 -23.50 -2.52
C LEU A 59 -7.62 -24.51 -2.45
N VAL A 60 -6.98 -24.67 -1.29
CA VAL A 60 -5.89 -25.63 -1.10
C VAL A 60 -6.37 -27.08 -1.32
N PRO A 61 -7.48 -27.54 -0.70
CA PRO A 61 -8.18 -28.76 -1.07
C PRO A 61 -8.52 -28.88 -2.55
N ALA A 62 -9.00 -27.81 -3.17
CA ALA A 62 -9.38 -27.82 -4.57
C ALA A 62 -8.17 -28.06 -5.50
N MET A 63 -7.02 -27.43 -5.21
CA MET A 63 -5.77 -27.65 -5.94
C MET A 63 -5.22 -29.07 -5.76
N TYR A 64 -5.35 -29.64 -4.56
CA TYR A 64 -4.97 -31.04 -4.33
C TYR A 64 -5.88 -32.01 -5.07
N ALA A 65 -7.19 -31.74 -5.11
CA ALA A 65 -8.15 -32.56 -5.85
C ALA A 65 -7.82 -32.58 -7.35
N LEU A 66 -7.49 -31.41 -7.92
CA LEU A 66 -6.98 -31.29 -9.29
C LEU A 66 -5.69 -32.11 -9.51
N GLY A 67 -4.74 -32.00 -8.57
CA GLY A 67 -3.49 -32.76 -8.61
C GLY A 67 -3.72 -34.26 -8.55
N CYS A 68 -4.64 -34.73 -7.71
CA CYS A 68 -5.04 -36.14 -7.65
C CYS A 68 -5.63 -36.60 -8.98
N ALA A 69 -6.61 -35.87 -9.51
CA ALA A 69 -7.24 -36.19 -10.79
C ALA A 69 -6.21 -36.29 -11.93
N ALA A 70 -5.20 -35.41 -11.92
CA ALA A 70 -4.10 -35.44 -12.88
C ALA A 70 -3.16 -36.66 -12.74
N VAL A 71 -2.92 -37.16 -11.52
CA VAL A 71 -2.06 -38.33 -11.29
C VAL A 71 -2.74 -39.63 -11.71
N ILE A 72 -4.04 -39.80 -11.43
CA ILE A 72 -4.73 -41.09 -11.50
C ILE A 72 -4.58 -41.81 -12.84
N PHE A 73 -4.79 -41.12 -13.98
CA PHE A 73 -4.63 -41.77 -15.30
C PHE A 73 -3.46 -41.20 -16.09
N ALA A 74 -3.25 -39.88 -16.08
CA ALA A 74 -2.17 -39.29 -16.85
C ALA A 74 -0.80 -39.54 -16.20
N GLY A 75 -0.72 -39.59 -14.87
CA GLY A 75 0.50 -39.99 -14.15
C GLY A 75 0.92 -41.44 -14.44
N GLU A 76 -0.04 -42.36 -14.62
CA GLU A 76 0.23 -43.75 -15.02
C GLU A 76 0.76 -43.88 -16.46
N HIS A 77 0.30 -42.99 -17.36
CA HIS A 77 0.86 -42.92 -18.70
C HIS A 77 2.29 -42.35 -18.68
N GLU A 78 2.55 -41.38 -17.80
CA GLU A 78 3.85 -40.73 -17.67
C GLU A 78 4.91 -41.61 -16.99
N SER A 79 4.49 -42.49 -16.08
CA SER A 79 5.35 -43.46 -15.40
C SER A 79 5.52 -44.77 -16.17
N GLY A 80 4.80 -44.93 -17.29
CA GLY A 80 4.88 -46.13 -18.15
C GLY A 80 4.18 -47.37 -17.57
N THR A 81 3.50 -47.23 -16.43
CA THR A 81 2.77 -48.29 -15.73
C THR A 81 1.38 -48.54 -16.29
N ALA A 82 0.85 -47.64 -17.12
CA ALA A 82 -0.48 -47.79 -17.73
C ALA A 82 -0.66 -49.11 -18.50
N SER A 83 0.37 -49.62 -19.20
CA SER A 83 0.28 -50.92 -19.89
C SER A 83 0.26 -52.10 -18.92
N LEU A 84 0.97 -52.00 -17.80
CA LEU A 84 0.99 -53.01 -16.75
C LEU A 84 -0.37 -53.07 -16.03
N LEU A 85 -0.94 -51.92 -15.66
CA LEU A 85 -2.27 -51.83 -15.06
C LEU A 85 -3.36 -52.39 -15.97
N ARG A 86 -3.25 -52.18 -17.28
CA ARG A 86 -4.16 -52.75 -18.29
C ARG A 86 -4.01 -54.25 -18.48
N SER A 87 -2.88 -54.84 -18.07
CA SER A 87 -2.62 -56.28 -18.17
C SER A 87 -3.10 -57.08 -16.95
N LEU A 88 -3.45 -56.40 -15.85
CA LEU A 88 -3.94 -57.05 -14.65
C LEU A 88 -5.39 -57.56 -14.86
N PRO A 89 -5.73 -58.78 -14.39
CA PRO A 89 -7.07 -59.34 -14.49
C PRO A 89 -8.00 -58.74 -13.42
N VAL A 90 -8.18 -57.41 -13.45
CA VAL A 90 -9.01 -56.66 -12.50
C VAL A 90 -10.12 -55.95 -13.26
N GLU A 91 -11.32 -55.99 -12.70
CA GLU A 91 -12.49 -55.32 -13.27
C GLU A 91 -12.27 -53.78 -13.32
N PRO A 92 -12.37 -53.14 -14.50
CA PRO A 92 -12.15 -51.70 -14.70
C PRO A 92 -12.87 -50.78 -13.71
N ARG A 93 -14.12 -51.14 -13.38
CA ARG A 93 -14.97 -50.37 -12.47
C ARG A 93 -14.40 -50.34 -11.05
N ARG A 94 -13.78 -51.44 -10.61
CA ARG A 94 -13.20 -51.56 -9.26
C ARG A 94 -11.89 -50.79 -9.15
N LEU A 95 -11.11 -50.76 -10.23
CA LEU A 95 -9.86 -49.99 -10.28
C LEU A 95 -10.16 -48.48 -10.27
N LEU A 96 -11.12 -48.02 -11.07
CA LEU A 96 -11.61 -46.63 -11.01
C LEU A 96 -12.16 -46.29 -9.62
N LEU A 97 -13.01 -47.15 -9.07
CA LEU A 97 -13.61 -46.93 -7.75
C LEU A 97 -12.53 -46.80 -6.67
N GLY A 98 -11.46 -47.62 -6.72
CA GLY A 98 -10.33 -47.51 -5.80
C GLY A 98 -9.66 -46.14 -5.83
N HIS A 99 -9.30 -45.66 -7.02
CA HIS A 99 -8.64 -44.35 -7.19
C HIS A 99 -9.56 -43.17 -6.83
N VAL A 100 -10.81 -43.20 -7.27
CA VAL A 100 -11.78 -42.12 -7.01
C VAL A 100 -12.11 -42.05 -5.52
N VAL A 101 -12.33 -43.19 -4.85
CA VAL A 101 -12.62 -43.21 -3.41
C VAL A 101 -11.41 -42.73 -2.61
N PHE A 102 -10.18 -43.13 -2.97
CA PHE A 102 -8.98 -42.62 -2.32
C PHE A 102 -8.80 -41.10 -2.52
N ALA A 103 -9.00 -40.61 -3.75
CA ALA A 103 -8.85 -39.18 -4.06
C ALA A 103 -9.90 -38.34 -3.32
N LEU A 104 -11.16 -38.78 -3.29
CA LEU A 104 -12.23 -38.10 -2.54
C LEU A 104 -11.96 -38.13 -1.03
N ALA A 105 -11.61 -39.30 -0.46
CA ALA A 105 -11.32 -39.43 0.96
C ALA A 105 -10.13 -38.56 1.39
N SER A 106 -9.03 -38.59 0.64
CA SER A 106 -7.85 -37.77 0.97
C SER A 106 -8.08 -36.27 0.81
N THR A 107 -8.90 -35.86 -0.16
CA THR A 107 -9.33 -34.46 -0.34
C THR A 107 -10.23 -33.99 0.80
N LEU A 108 -11.20 -34.82 1.23
CA LEU A 108 -12.08 -34.52 2.36
C LEU A 108 -11.31 -34.41 3.67
N VAL A 109 -10.34 -35.29 3.91
CA VAL A 109 -9.46 -35.21 5.09
C VAL A 109 -8.65 -33.90 5.04
N MET A 110 -8.12 -33.52 3.88
CA MET A 110 -7.38 -32.27 3.75
C MET A 110 -8.26 -31.04 3.99
N LEU A 111 -9.48 -31.03 3.44
CA LEU A 111 -10.49 -30.00 3.70
C LEU A 111 -10.83 -29.91 5.18
N GLY A 112 -10.98 -31.04 5.87
CA GLY A 112 -11.19 -31.08 7.32
C GLY A 112 -10.03 -30.45 8.08
N VAL A 113 -8.79 -30.75 7.70
CA VAL A 113 -7.58 -30.18 8.32
C VAL A 113 -7.46 -28.67 8.08
N THR A 114 -7.65 -28.20 6.84
CA THR A 114 -7.55 -26.76 6.52
C THR A 114 -8.71 -25.96 7.11
N CYS A 115 -9.91 -26.53 7.17
CA CYS A 115 -11.05 -25.92 7.86
C CYS A 115 -10.86 -25.90 9.38
N ALA A 116 -10.29 -26.95 9.98
CA ALA A 116 -9.96 -26.95 11.40
C ALA A 116 -8.94 -25.85 11.74
N ALA A 117 -7.91 -25.67 10.90
CA ALA A 117 -6.95 -24.58 11.05
C ALA A 117 -7.65 -23.21 10.98
N PHE A 118 -8.55 -23.03 10.00
CA PHE A 118 -9.38 -21.82 9.90
C PHE A 118 -10.23 -21.59 11.16
N LEU A 119 -10.90 -22.62 11.70
CA LEU A 119 -11.73 -22.49 12.90
C LEU A 119 -10.91 -22.09 14.13
N VAL A 120 -9.68 -22.59 14.27
CA VAL A 120 -8.75 -22.18 15.33
C VAL A 120 -8.36 -20.71 15.15
N LEU A 121 -7.98 -20.31 13.94
CA LEU A 121 -7.59 -18.94 13.62
C LEU A 121 -8.76 -17.95 13.77
N ARG A 122 -10.00 -18.39 13.48
CA ARG A 122 -11.23 -17.62 13.68
C ARG A 122 -11.47 -17.26 15.14
N ARG A 123 -11.05 -18.08 16.11
CA ARG A 123 -11.18 -17.72 17.54
C ARG A 123 -10.38 -16.47 17.91
N VAL A 124 -9.32 -16.19 17.15
CA VAL A 124 -8.45 -15.03 17.34
C VAL A 124 -8.95 -13.83 16.49
N MET A 125 -9.87 -14.04 15.56
CA MET A 125 -10.44 -13.00 14.69
C MET A 125 -11.96 -13.15 14.54
N PRO A 126 -12.77 -12.30 15.19
CA PRO A 126 -14.20 -12.27 14.94
C PRO A 126 -14.46 -11.83 13.49
N ILE A 127 -14.97 -12.75 12.68
CA ILE A 127 -15.46 -12.52 11.31
C ILE A 127 -16.99 -12.54 11.39
N GLU A 128 -17.66 -11.59 10.74
CA GLU A 128 -19.13 -11.57 10.65
C GLU A 128 -19.67 -12.85 10.00
N THR A 129 -20.77 -13.37 10.55
CA THR A 129 -21.35 -14.66 10.13
C THR A 129 -21.96 -14.61 8.72
N GLY A 130 -22.39 -13.43 8.25
CA GLY A 130 -23.01 -13.26 6.93
C GLY A 130 -22.05 -13.46 5.76
N SER A 131 -20.84 -12.88 5.84
CA SER A 131 -19.81 -13.03 4.80
C SER A 131 -19.31 -14.47 4.68
N LEU A 132 -19.26 -15.18 5.81
CA LEU A 132 -18.77 -16.57 5.92
C LEU A 132 -19.67 -17.56 5.16
N ALA A 133 -21.00 -17.42 5.27
CA ALA A 133 -21.96 -18.27 4.57
C ALA A 133 -21.92 -18.06 3.05
N LEU A 134 -21.79 -16.80 2.61
CA LEU A 134 -21.65 -16.43 1.20
C LEU A 134 -20.36 -17.02 0.60
N THR A 135 -19.21 -16.82 1.25
CA THR A 135 -17.92 -17.34 0.74
C THR A 135 -17.86 -18.87 0.76
N ALA A 136 -18.40 -19.52 1.80
CA ALA A 136 -18.48 -20.99 1.87
C ALA A 136 -19.38 -21.57 0.77
N GLY A 137 -20.52 -20.94 0.48
CA GLY A 137 -21.40 -21.31 -0.62
C GLY A 137 -20.71 -21.19 -1.98
N GLN A 138 -19.98 -20.09 -2.21
CA GLN A 138 -19.31 -19.81 -3.49
C GLN A 138 -18.18 -20.79 -3.83
N LEU A 139 -17.34 -21.11 -2.84
CA LEU A 139 -16.12 -21.88 -3.02
C LEU A 139 -16.28 -23.37 -2.70
N GLY A 140 -17.31 -23.77 -1.95
CA GLY A 140 -17.48 -25.14 -1.47
C GLY A 140 -17.56 -26.21 -2.57
N ILE A 141 -18.07 -25.86 -3.76
CA ILE A 141 -18.16 -26.77 -4.92
C ILE A 141 -16.85 -26.85 -5.73
N LEU A 142 -15.94 -25.89 -5.55
CA LEU A 142 -14.71 -25.77 -6.34
C LEU A 142 -13.82 -27.03 -6.31
N PRO A 143 -13.64 -27.74 -5.18
CA PRO A 143 -12.87 -29.00 -5.19
C PRO A 143 -13.48 -30.08 -6.08
N ALA A 144 -14.82 -30.18 -6.12
CA ALA A 144 -15.51 -31.14 -6.97
C ALA A 144 -15.39 -30.75 -8.46
N GLU A 145 -15.54 -29.46 -8.77
CA GLU A 145 -15.35 -28.92 -10.13
C GLU A 145 -13.95 -29.23 -10.67
N LEU A 146 -12.91 -28.86 -9.91
CA LEU A 146 -11.53 -29.08 -10.33
C LEU A 146 -11.18 -30.57 -10.43
N PHE A 147 -11.75 -31.41 -9.56
CA PHE A 147 -11.57 -32.85 -9.64
C PHE A 147 -12.18 -33.44 -10.92
N VAL A 148 -13.44 -33.09 -11.23
CA VAL A 148 -14.17 -33.63 -12.39
C VAL A 148 -13.55 -33.15 -13.70
N TRP A 149 -13.25 -31.85 -13.83
CA TRP A 149 -12.54 -31.35 -15.02
C TRP A 149 -11.14 -31.95 -15.15
N GLY A 150 -10.43 -32.11 -14.02
CA GLY A 150 -9.14 -32.80 -14.00
C GLY A 150 -9.26 -34.26 -14.45
N LEU A 151 -10.31 -34.97 -14.03
CA LEU A 151 -10.52 -36.37 -14.39
C LEU A 151 -10.80 -36.53 -15.88
N LEU A 152 -11.69 -35.68 -16.43
CA LEU A 152 -11.98 -35.61 -17.86
C LEU A 152 -10.69 -35.48 -18.69
N PHE A 153 -9.88 -34.46 -18.38
CA PHE A 153 -8.64 -34.25 -19.12
C PHE A 153 -7.62 -35.35 -18.85
N SER A 154 -7.62 -35.97 -17.66
CA SER A 154 -6.73 -37.10 -17.36
C SER A 154 -7.02 -38.33 -18.22
N LEU A 155 -8.25 -38.49 -18.69
CA LEU A 155 -8.64 -39.59 -19.58
C LEU A 155 -8.30 -39.29 -21.04
N LEU A 156 -8.38 -38.02 -21.43
CA LEU A 156 -8.11 -37.55 -22.80
C LEU A 156 -6.62 -37.37 -23.08
N LEU A 157 -5.85 -36.97 -22.07
CA LEU A 157 -4.45 -36.57 -22.21
C LEU A 157 -3.50 -37.54 -21.51
N ARG A 158 -2.31 -37.66 -22.08
CA ARG A 158 -1.26 -38.57 -21.56
C ARG A 158 -0.27 -37.89 -20.62
N ARG A 159 -0.43 -36.59 -20.36
CA ARG A 159 0.51 -35.79 -19.56
C ARG A 159 -0.23 -35.04 -18.45
N ALA A 160 0.06 -35.35 -17.20
CA ALA A 160 -0.60 -34.87 -15.99
C ALA A 160 -0.49 -33.36 -15.80
N ILE A 161 0.58 -32.71 -16.27
CA ILE A 161 0.69 -31.24 -16.19
C ILE A 161 -0.32 -30.52 -17.10
N PHE A 162 -0.59 -31.05 -18.29
CA PHE A 162 -1.64 -30.47 -19.16
C PHE A 162 -3.03 -30.68 -18.59
N VAL A 163 -3.23 -31.83 -17.93
CA VAL A 163 -4.46 -32.11 -17.21
C VAL A 163 -4.68 -31.09 -16.09
N ALA A 164 -3.66 -30.81 -15.29
CA ALA A 164 -3.73 -29.79 -14.26
C ALA A 164 -3.97 -28.39 -14.84
N MET A 165 -3.31 -28.01 -15.94
CA MET A 165 -3.50 -26.70 -16.57
C MET A 165 -4.92 -26.52 -17.15
N LEU A 166 -5.41 -27.50 -17.92
CA LEU A 166 -6.73 -27.43 -18.55
C LEU A 166 -7.85 -27.63 -17.53
N GLY A 167 -7.70 -28.57 -16.61
CA GLY A 167 -8.66 -28.76 -15.51
C GLY A 167 -8.75 -27.53 -14.61
N GLY A 168 -7.61 -26.90 -14.31
CA GLY A 168 -7.53 -25.62 -13.62
C GLY A 168 -8.22 -24.50 -14.39
N LEU A 169 -7.95 -24.36 -15.70
CA LEU A 169 -8.58 -23.35 -16.54
C LEU A 169 -10.10 -23.50 -16.58
N PHE A 170 -10.61 -24.69 -16.90
CA PHE A 170 -12.05 -24.90 -17.05
C PHE A 170 -12.77 -24.79 -15.71
N GLY A 171 -12.18 -25.30 -14.63
CA GLY A 171 -12.75 -25.12 -13.29
C GLY A 171 -12.67 -23.67 -12.80
N ALA A 172 -11.69 -22.88 -13.24
CA ALA A 172 -11.63 -21.45 -12.95
C ALA A 172 -12.59 -20.65 -13.83
N LEU A 173 -12.70 -20.91 -15.14
CA LEU A 173 -13.53 -20.16 -16.09
C LEU A 173 -15.03 -20.39 -15.87
N LEU A 174 -15.43 -21.63 -15.55
CA LEU A 174 -16.83 -22.02 -15.50
C LEU A 174 -17.66 -21.14 -14.55
N PRO A 175 -17.23 -20.90 -13.29
CA PRO A 175 -17.95 -20.01 -12.38
C PRO A 175 -18.14 -18.58 -12.92
N PHE A 176 -17.13 -18.03 -13.62
CA PHE A 176 -17.19 -16.69 -14.18
C PHE A 176 -18.11 -16.62 -15.40
N VAL A 177 -18.01 -17.57 -16.32
CA VAL A 177 -18.89 -17.65 -17.49
C VAL A 177 -20.34 -17.73 -17.05
N CYS A 178 -20.65 -18.57 -16.07
CA CYS A 178 -22.00 -18.67 -15.55
C CYS A 178 -22.44 -17.40 -14.80
N ALA A 179 -21.55 -16.71 -14.07
CA ALA A 179 -21.85 -15.42 -13.44
C ALA A 179 -22.14 -14.31 -14.46
N VAL A 180 -21.35 -14.21 -15.52
CA VAL A 180 -21.53 -13.23 -16.61
C VAL A 180 -22.84 -13.50 -17.36
N ILE A 181 -23.12 -14.76 -17.70
CA ILE A 181 -24.37 -15.15 -18.37
C ILE A 181 -25.57 -14.75 -17.48
N HIS A 182 -25.52 -15.08 -16.20
CA HIS A 182 -26.57 -14.75 -15.23
C HIS A 182 -26.77 -13.23 -15.08
N ALA A 183 -25.69 -12.47 -14.96
CA ALA A 183 -25.74 -11.00 -14.87
C ALA A 183 -26.40 -10.36 -16.11
N ASN A 184 -26.06 -10.85 -17.31
CA ASN A 184 -26.63 -10.34 -18.56
C ASN A 184 -28.10 -10.75 -18.77
N LEU A 185 -28.48 -11.97 -18.37
CA LEU A 185 -29.86 -12.47 -18.55
C LEU A 185 -30.88 -11.81 -17.62
N TYR A 186 -30.48 -11.43 -16.40
CA TYR A 186 -31.42 -10.97 -15.39
C TYR A 186 -31.35 -9.47 -15.06
N HIS A 187 -30.41 -8.72 -15.64
CA HIS A 187 -30.24 -7.27 -15.46
C HIS A 187 -30.32 -6.80 -13.98
N VAL A 188 -29.89 -7.63 -13.02
CA VAL A 188 -30.03 -7.33 -11.58
C VAL A 188 -28.83 -6.50 -11.11
N PRO A 189 -29.02 -5.25 -10.66
CA PRO A 189 -27.96 -4.49 -10.00
C PRO A 189 -27.67 -5.14 -8.64
N GLY A 190 -26.48 -5.70 -8.46
CA GLY A 190 -26.08 -6.36 -7.23
C GLY A 190 -24.57 -6.50 -7.12
N THR A 191 -24.06 -6.59 -5.89
CA THR A 191 -22.63 -6.86 -5.63
C THR A 191 -22.30 -8.28 -6.07
N GLY A 192 -21.10 -8.47 -6.65
CA GLY A 192 -20.70 -9.72 -7.29
C GLY A 192 -21.02 -10.97 -6.48
N ALA A 193 -20.87 -10.93 -5.15
CA ALA A 193 -21.09 -12.07 -4.26
C ALA A 193 -22.48 -12.75 -4.36
N ILE A 194 -23.53 -12.00 -4.65
CA ILE A 194 -24.90 -12.53 -4.77
C ILE A 194 -25.06 -13.33 -6.06
N TRP A 195 -24.46 -12.87 -7.17
CA TRP A 195 -24.51 -13.57 -8.46
C TRP A 195 -23.85 -14.96 -8.36
N TRP A 196 -22.74 -15.07 -7.64
CA TRP A 196 -22.04 -16.34 -7.46
C TRP A 196 -22.86 -17.39 -6.70
N ALA A 197 -23.68 -16.97 -5.74
CA ALA A 197 -24.55 -17.88 -5.00
C ALA A 197 -25.72 -18.39 -5.84
N GLN A 198 -26.30 -17.53 -6.69
CA GLN A 198 -27.42 -17.88 -7.56
C GLN A 198 -27.04 -18.86 -8.68
N VAL A 199 -25.77 -18.87 -9.06
CA VAL A 199 -25.24 -19.70 -10.16
C VAL A 199 -24.82 -21.11 -9.69
N LEU A 200 -24.80 -21.37 -8.39
CA LEU A 200 -24.45 -22.68 -7.81
C LEU A 200 -25.22 -23.88 -8.38
N PRO A 201 -26.56 -23.82 -8.58
CA PRO A 201 -27.30 -24.95 -9.14
C PRO A 201 -26.87 -25.29 -10.58
N ILE A 202 -26.59 -24.27 -11.40
CA ILE A 202 -26.14 -24.44 -12.78
C ILE A 202 -24.75 -25.07 -12.80
N ARG A 203 -23.85 -24.60 -11.94
CA ARG A 203 -22.51 -25.17 -11.76
C ARG A 203 -22.57 -26.64 -11.34
N ALA A 204 -23.40 -26.96 -10.34
CA ALA A 204 -23.58 -28.33 -9.88
C ALA A 204 -24.12 -29.26 -10.98
N ALA A 205 -25.11 -28.79 -11.76
CA ALA A 205 -25.65 -29.55 -12.88
C ALA A 205 -24.58 -29.85 -13.95
N LEU A 206 -23.72 -28.87 -14.28
CA LEU A 206 -22.62 -29.04 -15.22
C LEU A 206 -21.56 -30.02 -14.71
N VAL A 207 -21.20 -29.95 -13.42
CA VAL A 207 -20.27 -30.91 -12.80
C VAL A 207 -20.83 -32.33 -12.87
N LEU A 208 -22.11 -32.53 -12.57
CA LEU A 208 -22.75 -33.84 -12.66
C LEU A 208 -22.77 -34.37 -14.10
N LEU A 209 -23.02 -33.50 -15.08
CA LEU A 209 -22.98 -33.84 -16.50
C LEU A 209 -21.58 -34.30 -16.92
N VAL A 210 -20.53 -33.56 -16.57
CA VAL A 210 -19.14 -33.92 -16.91
C VAL A 210 -18.73 -35.20 -16.19
N ALA A 211 -19.10 -35.38 -14.93
CA ALA A 211 -18.84 -36.62 -14.20
C ALA A 211 -19.49 -37.84 -14.87
N ALA A 212 -20.70 -37.68 -15.44
CA ALA A 212 -21.35 -38.75 -16.22
C ALA A 212 -20.56 -39.08 -17.50
N VAL A 213 -20.01 -38.07 -18.18
CA VAL A 213 -19.11 -38.24 -19.33
C VAL A 213 -17.82 -38.95 -18.93
N ASP A 214 -17.23 -38.62 -17.79
CA ASP A 214 -16.02 -39.28 -17.27
C ASP A 214 -16.26 -40.77 -17.02
N VAL A 215 -17.38 -41.12 -16.38
CA VAL A 215 -17.76 -42.53 -16.15
C VAL A 215 -17.91 -43.27 -17.48
N TRP A 216 -18.47 -42.64 -18.51
CA TRP A 216 -18.57 -43.21 -19.84
C TRP A 216 -17.18 -43.37 -20.52
N LEU A 217 -16.33 -42.35 -20.45
CA LEU A 217 -14.97 -42.38 -21.01
C LEU A 217 -14.09 -43.43 -20.36
N VAL A 218 -14.17 -43.61 -19.04
CA VAL A 218 -13.42 -44.66 -18.33
C VAL A 218 -13.85 -46.04 -18.83
N ARG A 219 -15.17 -46.29 -18.96
CA ARG A 219 -15.68 -47.57 -19.47
C ARG A 219 -15.11 -47.86 -20.87
N ARG A 220 -15.05 -46.85 -21.74
CA ARG A 220 -14.46 -46.95 -23.08
C ARG A 220 -12.95 -47.18 -23.03
N TRP A 221 -12.22 -46.45 -22.18
CA TRP A 221 -10.76 -46.54 -22.05
C TRP A 221 -10.29 -47.98 -21.73
N PHE A 222 -11.07 -48.71 -20.93
CA PHE A 222 -10.82 -50.13 -20.64
C PHE A 222 -11.39 -51.09 -21.70
N HIS A 223 -12.52 -50.76 -22.34
CA HIS A 223 -13.12 -51.58 -23.39
C HIS A 223 -12.25 -51.63 -24.66
N ASP A 224 -11.72 -50.49 -25.11
CA ASP A 224 -10.82 -50.41 -26.27
C ASP A 224 -9.49 -51.16 -26.01
N ALA A 225 -9.05 -51.26 -24.74
CA ALA A 225 -7.91 -52.07 -24.33
C ALA A 225 -8.18 -53.58 -24.41
N GLY A 226 -9.42 -54.04 -24.22
CA GLY A 226 -9.82 -55.44 -24.31
C GLY A 226 -9.85 -56.01 -25.74
N VAL A 227 -10.09 -55.15 -26.75
CA VAL A 227 -10.21 -55.53 -28.17
C VAL A 227 -8.91 -55.26 -28.94
N LEU A 228 -8.23 -54.12 -28.70
CA LEU A 228 -6.92 -53.81 -29.31
C LEU A 228 -5.75 -54.46 -28.57
N GLY A 229 -5.85 -54.74 -27.26
CA GLY A 229 -4.85 -55.46 -26.49
C GLY A 229 -4.76 -56.92 -26.91
N ARG A 230 -5.90 -57.61 -27.11
CA ARG A 230 -5.92 -58.96 -27.68
C ARG A 230 -5.36 -59.01 -29.11
N ARG A 231 -5.69 -58.02 -29.96
CA ARG A 231 -5.10 -57.93 -31.31
C ARG A 231 -3.62 -57.53 -31.31
N LYS A 232 -3.14 -56.68 -30.40
CA LYS A 232 -1.71 -56.33 -30.31
C LYS A 232 -0.85 -57.40 -29.65
N ILE A 233 -1.38 -58.15 -28.68
CA ILE A 233 -0.67 -59.31 -28.11
C ILE A 233 -0.62 -60.43 -29.15
N ALA A 234 -1.73 -60.75 -29.81
CA ALA A 234 -1.75 -61.69 -30.94
C ALA A 234 -0.87 -61.23 -32.12
N ARG A 235 -0.80 -59.92 -32.42
CA ARG A 235 0.04 -59.37 -33.51
C ARG A 235 1.51 -59.19 -33.12
N ARG A 236 1.84 -59.12 -31.82
CA ARG A 236 3.23 -59.09 -31.31
C ARG A 236 3.79 -60.50 -31.11
N GLU A 237 2.93 -61.49 -30.93
CA GLU A 237 3.26 -62.91 -31.11
C GLU A 237 3.35 -63.30 -32.60
N SER A 238 2.64 -62.61 -33.50
CA SER A 238 2.65 -62.86 -34.95
C SER A 238 3.66 -62.04 -35.77
N LEU A 239 4.33 -61.01 -35.23
CA LEU A 239 5.38 -60.24 -35.93
C LEU A 239 6.71 -60.33 -35.17
N SER A 240 7.36 -61.47 -35.40
CA SER A 240 8.81 -61.69 -35.52
C SER A 240 9.77 -60.64 -34.95
N GLY A 241 10.27 -60.95 -33.75
CA GLY A 241 11.59 -60.54 -33.27
C GLY A 241 12.29 -61.57 -32.38
N LEU A 242 11.70 -62.76 -32.20
CA LEU A 242 12.15 -63.78 -31.24
C LEU A 242 12.46 -65.15 -31.90
N HIS A 243 12.75 -65.15 -33.20
CA HIS A 243 13.18 -66.35 -33.94
C HIS A 243 14.52 -66.17 -34.69
N ALA A 244 15.44 -65.35 -34.17
CA ALA A 244 16.77 -65.17 -34.77
C ALA A 244 17.95 -65.45 -33.83
N SER A 245 17.75 -66.11 -32.69
CA SER A 245 18.88 -66.52 -31.83
C SER A 245 18.60 -67.73 -30.92
N VAL A 246 17.84 -68.71 -31.40
CA VAL A 246 17.88 -70.06 -30.82
C VAL A 246 18.28 -71.00 -31.94
N GLY A 247 19.58 -71.05 -32.21
CA GLY A 247 20.16 -72.21 -32.84
C GLY A 247 19.95 -73.37 -31.87
N LEU A 248 19.10 -74.33 -32.25
CA LEU A 248 19.05 -75.63 -31.61
C LEU A 248 20.46 -76.25 -31.69
N SER A 249 21.23 -76.13 -30.62
CA SER A 249 22.29 -77.07 -30.31
C SER A 249 21.67 -78.18 -29.47
N ARG A 250 21.59 -79.38 -30.07
CA ARG A 250 21.31 -80.62 -29.35
C ARG A 250 22.57 -80.98 -28.58
N ASP A 251 22.68 -80.56 -27.33
CA ASP A 251 23.63 -81.17 -26.40
C ASP A 251 23.08 -81.12 -24.95
N PRO A 252 22.72 -82.27 -24.34
CA PRO A 252 22.07 -82.31 -23.03
C PRO A 252 23.02 -82.13 -21.83
N ALA A 253 24.29 -81.77 -22.04
CA ALA A 253 25.31 -81.81 -20.98
C ALA A 253 25.56 -80.48 -20.21
N LEU A 254 24.94 -79.35 -20.59
CA LEU A 254 25.24 -78.04 -19.98
C LEU A 254 24.08 -77.39 -19.20
N ALA A 255 22.96 -78.08 -19.03
CA ALA A 255 21.76 -77.56 -18.38
C ALA A 255 21.82 -77.60 -16.83
N LYS A 256 22.87 -77.07 -16.20
CA LYS A 256 22.99 -77.07 -14.74
C LYS A 256 23.44 -75.77 -14.05
N SER A 257 23.43 -74.61 -14.72
CA SER A 257 23.81 -73.35 -14.05
C SER A 257 23.01 -72.09 -14.37
N GLU A 258 21.71 -72.19 -14.73
CA GLU A 258 20.85 -71.01 -14.87
C GLU A 258 19.70 -71.02 -13.86
N TYR A 259 20.02 -70.64 -12.63
CA TYR A 259 19.07 -70.11 -11.64
C TYR A 259 19.74 -68.94 -10.93
N GLU A 260 20.12 -67.91 -11.68
CA GLU A 260 20.43 -66.60 -11.14
C GLU A 260 19.56 -65.52 -11.79
N ILE A 261 19.06 -64.66 -10.91
CA ILE A 261 18.06 -63.63 -11.14
C ILE A 261 18.61 -62.61 -12.14
N GLY A 262 18.06 -62.59 -13.35
CA GLY A 262 18.50 -61.70 -14.43
C GLY A 262 18.21 -60.23 -14.15
N GLU A 263 19.26 -59.49 -13.77
CA GLU A 263 19.37 -58.05 -14.03
C GLU A 263 19.27 -57.82 -15.55
N PHE A 264 18.26 -57.06 -15.98
CA PHE A 264 18.08 -56.69 -17.37
C PHE A 264 19.08 -55.58 -17.75
N THR A 265 20.34 -55.94 -17.99
CA THR A 265 21.40 -55.02 -18.44
C THR A 265 21.30 -54.74 -19.94
N TRP A 266 21.13 -53.47 -20.30
CA TRP A 266 21.15 -52.94 -21.68
C TRP A 266 22.54 -53.02 -22.38
N GLN A 267 23.45 -53.87 -21.93
CA GLN A 267 24.87 -53.77 -22.29
C GLN A 267 25.29 -54.37 -23.64
N ASN A 268 24.46 -55.14 -24.35
CA ASN A 268 24.93 -55.92 -25.52
C ASN A 268 24.53 -55.42 -26.91
N GLN A 269 24.18 -54.13 -27.10
CA GLN A 269 24.01 -53.55 -28.44
C GLN A 269 24.75 -52.22 -28.69
N ALA A 270 25.77 -51.90 -27.89
CA ALA A 270 26.72 -50.86 -28.27
C ALA A 270 27.80 -51.45 -29.18
N ARG A 271 27.61 -51.37 -30.50
CA ARG A 271 28.74 -51.43 -31.43
C ARG A 271 29.76 -50.36 -30.99
N PRO A 272 31.07 -50.67 -30.91
CA PRO A 272 32.07 -49.67 -30.56
C PRO A 272 32.14 -48.65 -31.69
N VAL A 273 31.44 -47.52 -31.54
CA VAL A 273 31.63 -46.37 -32.42
C VAL A 273 32.98 -45.79 -32.04
N SER A 274 33.96 -46.00 -32.93
CA SER A 274 35.24 -45.30 -32.96
C SER A 274 35.06 -43.84 -32.55
N ARG A 275 35.89 -43.33 -31.63
CA ARG A 275 36.01 -41.90 -31.27
C ARG A 275 36.18 -41.05 -32.54
N ARG A 276 35.08 -40.66 -33.19
CA ARG A 276 35.08 -39.68 -34.29
C ARG A 276 35.09 -38.30 -33.65
N GLY A 277 35.96 -37.45 -34.20
CA GLY A 277 36.37 -36.16 -33.63
C GLY A 277 35.23 -35.29 -33.12
N ALA A 278 35.54 -34.50 -32.09
CA ALA A 278 34.65 -33.51 -31.53
C ALA A 278 33.96 -32.71 -32.65
N PHE A 279 32.63 -32.81 -32.72
CA PHE A 279 31.86 -31.95 -33.60
C PHE A 279 32.16 -30.48 -33.26
N PRO A 280 32.17 -29.56 -34.22
CA PRO A 280 32.26 -28.14 -33.91
C PRO A 280 31.09 -27.77 -32.98
N VAL A 281 31.40 -26.98 -31.96
CA VAL A 281 30.52 -26.58 -30.84
C VAL A 281 29.14 -26.10 -31.32
N SER A 282 29.07 -25.46 -32.48
CA SER A 282 27.84 -24.95 -33.11
C SER A 282 26.89 -26.05 -33.63
N LEU A 283 27.42 -27.17 -34.13
CA LEU A 283 26.62 -28.30 -34.65
C LEU A 283 26.05 -29.19 -33.53
N GLU A 284 26.73 -29.28 -32.39
CA GLU A 284 26.23 -29.99 -31.20
C GLU A 284 25.05 -29.24 -30.59
N LEU A 285 25.18 -27.92 -30.38
CA LEU A 285 24.14 -27.07 -29.82
C LEU A 285 22.89 -27.02 -30.73
N SER A 286 23.05 -26.88 -32.05
CA SER A 286 21.93 -26.81 -32.98
C SER A 286 21.09 -28.09 -33.00
N ARG A 287 21.75 -29.26 -32.93
CA ARG A 287 21.06 -30.56 -32.81
C ARG A 287 20.30 -30.69 -31.49
N LEU A 288 20.89 -30.24 -30.38
CA LEU A 288 20.24 -30.24 -29.07
C LEU A 288 19.04 -29.28 -29.02
N ILE A 289 19.13 -28.10 -29.63
CA ILE A 289 18.02 -27.15 -29.77
C ILE A 289 16.91 -27.76 -30.61
N TRP A 290 17.25 -28.35 -31.76
CA TRP A 290 16.28 -29.01 -32.63
C TRP A 290 15.55 -30.15 -31.92
N GLN A 291 16.30 -30.98 -31.19
CA GLN A 291 15.74 -32.06 -30.38
C GLN A 291 14.76 -31.52 -29.34
N GLN A 292 15.19 -30.52 -28.55
CA GLN A 292 14.36 -29.92 -27.51
C GLN A 292 13.10 -29.30 -28.11
N TRP A 293 13.22 -28.54 -29.21
CA TRP A 293 12.08 -27.97 -29.91
C TRP A 293 11.12 -29.06 -30.39
N ARG A 294 11.62 -30.12 -31.04
CA ARG A 294 10.76 -31.22 -31.52
C ARG A 294 10.00 -31.91 -30.39
N GLN A 295 10.61 -32.04 -29.22
CA GLN A 295 9.99 -32.66 -28.05
C GLN A 295 8.97 -31.72 -27.38
N SER A 296 9.31 -30.43 -27.24
CA SER A 296 8.49 -29.45 -26.52
C SER A 296 7.49 -28.66 -27.42
N ARG A 297 7.55 -28.76 -28.76
CA ARG A 297 6.75 -27.92 -29.69
C ARG A 297 5.25 -27.99 -29.44
N TRP A 298 4.71 -29.16 -29.10
CA TRP A 298 3.27 -29.28 -28.83
C TRP A 298 2.88 -28.62 -27.52
N LEU A 299 3.80 -28.57 -26.55
CA LEU A 299 3.60 -27.82 -25.32
C LEU A 299 3.64 -26.32 -25.59
N LEU A 300 4.63 -25.86 -26.35
CA LEU A 300 4.74 -24.45 -26.74
C LEU A 300 3.53 -23.98 -27.56
N LEU A 301 3.05 -24.81 -28.50
CA LEU A 301 1.89 -24.50 -29.35
C LEU A 301 0.57 -24.54 -28.59
N ALA A 302 0.42 -25.37 -27.54
CA ALA A 302 -0.76 -25.35 -26.68
C ALA A 302 -0.73 -24.15 -25.72
N PHE A 303 0.47 -23.71 -25.31
CA PHE A 303 0.68 -22.67 -24.31
C PHE A 303 0.35 -21.26 -24.80
N MET A 304 0.77 -20.88 -26.01
CA MET A 304 0.52 -19.54 -26.55
C MET A 304 -0.96 -19.18 -26.70
N PRO A 305 -1.83 -20.00 -27.33
CA PRO A 305 -3.25 -19.70 -27.41
C PRO A 305 -3.94 -19.76 -26.04
N PHE A 306 -3.44 -20.60 -25.12
CA PHE A 306 -3.92 -20.65 -23.74
C PHE A 306 -3.65 -19.35 -22.98
N LEU A 307 -2.44 -18.79 -23.13
CA LEU A 307 -2.08 -17.49 -22.59
C LEU A 307 -2.99 -16.40 -23.18
N VAL A 308 -3.13 -16.34 -24.51
CA VAL A 308 -3.98 -15.34 -25.18
C VAL A 308 -5.45 -15.44 -24.71
N LEU A 309 -6.00 -16.65 -24.60
CA LEU A 309 -7.38 -16.87 -24.12
C LEU A 309 -7.57 -16.37 -22.69
N LEU A 310 -6.61 -16.64 -21.80
CA LEU A 310 -6.63 -16.17 -20.41
C LEU A 310 -6.62 -14.63 -20.32
N VAL A 311 -5.86 -13.97 -21.18
CA VAL A 311 -5.76 -12.51 -21.25
C VAL A 311 -7.07 -11.88 -21.75
N VAL A 312 -7.60 -12.39 -22.87
CA VAL A 312 -8.85 -11.90 -23.46
C VAL A 312 -10.01 -12.10 -22.49
N THR A 313 -10.09 -13.25 -21.83
CA THR A 313 -11.13 -13.49 -20.80
C THR A 313 -10.97 -12.56 -19.61
N GLY A 314 -9.75 -12.28 -19.15
CA GLY A 314 -9.53 -11.32 -18.06
C GLY A 314 -9.96 -9.91 -18.39
N PHE A 315 -9.66 -9.45 -19.59
CA PHE A 315 -10.12 -8.16 -20.05
C PHE A 315 -11.66 -8.09 -20.13
N LEU A 316 -12.29 -9.08 -20.77
CA LEU A 316 -13.75 -9.15 -20.85
C LEU A 316 -14.39 -9.14 -19.45
N LEU A 317 -13.78 -9.83 -18.48
CA LEU A 317 -14.26 -9.86 -17.10
C LEU A 317 -14.07 -8.53 -16.37
N GLN A 318 -12.98 -7.80 -16.62
CA GLN A 318 -12.79 -6.47 -16.07
C GLN A 318 -13.86 -5.50 -16.59
N GLU A 319 -14.12 -5.50 -17.90
CA GLU A 319 -15.12 -4.63 -18.52
C GLU A 319 -16.55 -4.97 -18.06
N LEU A 320 -16.87 -6.27 -17.92
CA LEU A 320 -18.22 -6.72 -17.58
C LEU A 320 -18.52 -6.73 -16.07
N CYS A 321 -17.51 -6.84 -15.22
CA CYS A 321 -17.70 -7.07 -13.78
C CYS A 321 -16.93 -6.12 -12.86
N GLY A 322 -16.17 -5.16 -13.42
CA GLY A 322 -15.44 -4.12 -12.69
C GLY A 322 -14.01 -4.51 -12.27
N ASP A 323 -13.26 -3.51 -11.79
CA ASP A 323 -11.81 -3.57 -11.57
C ASP A 323 -11.33 -4.70 -10.63
N PHE A 324 -12.09 -4.96 -9.55
CA PHE A 324 -11.73 -5.99 -8.56
C PHE A 324 -11.64 -7.40 -9.18
N ILE A 325 -12.51 -7.71 -10.14
CA ILE A 325 -12.55 -9.02 -10.79
C ILE A 325 -11.44 -9.14 -11.84
N GLY A 326 -11.10 -8.04 -12.53
CA GLY A 326 -9.93 -7.95 -13.40
C GLY A 326 -8.61 -8.19 -12.64
N GLU A 327 -8.47 -7.60 -11.45
CA GLU A 327 -7.29 -7.79 -10.59
C GLU A 327 -7.12 -9.25 -10.14
N MET A 328 -8.18 -9.93 -9.69
CA MET A 328 -8.10 -11.35 -9.32
C MET A 328 -7.78 -12.25 -10.53
N TRP A 329 -8.28 -11.92 -11.72
CA TRP A 329 -8.03 -12.70 -12.93
C TRP A 329 -6.60 -12.59 -13.42
N SER A 330 -5.95 -11.42 -13.24
CA SER A 330 -4.53 -11.22 -13.57
C SER A 330 -3.61 -12.26 -12.91
N GLY A 331 -3.92 -12.69 -11.67
CA GLY A 331 -3.19 -13.75 -10.98
C GLY A 331 -3.34 -15.13 -11.63
N VAL A 332 -4.53 -15.46 -12.15
CA VAL A 332 -4.82 -16.73 -12.84
C VAL A 332 -4.16 -16.78 -14.22
N VAL A 333 -4.12 -15.65 -14.94
CA VAL A 333 -3.42 -15.51 -16.23
C VAL A 333 -1.91 -15.80 -16.12
N LEU A 334 -1.33 -15.59 -14.93
CA LEU A 334 0.11 -15.70 -14.68
C LEU A 334 0.58 -17.08 -14.20
N LEU A 335 -0.32 -17.93 -13.69
CA LEU A 335 -0.04 -19.32 -13.28
C LEU A 335 0.46 -20.30 -14.38
N PRO A 336 0.10 -20.15 -15.67
CA PRO A 336 0.52 -21.09 -16.70
C PRO A 336 2.04 -21.11 -16.93
N ILE A 337 2.68 -19.94 -16.86
CA ILE A 337 4.11 -19.73 -17.14
C ILE A 337 5.02 -20.49 -16.16
N PRO A 338 4.86 -20.38 -14.82
CA PRO A 338 5.64 -21.16 -13.87
C PRO A 338 5.42 -22.67 -14.04
N LEU A 339 4.18 -23.11 -14.34
CA LEU A 339 3.88 -24.53 -14.55
C LEU A 339 4.50 -25.09 -15.83
N ALA A 340 4.55 -24.29 -16.90
CA ALA A 340 5.25 -24.62 -18.12
C ALA A 340 6.77 -24.68 -17.90
N ALA A 341 7.33 -23.73 -17.14
CA ALA A 341 8.73 -23.71 -16.74
C ALA A 341 9.12 -24.89 -15.83
N ALA A 342 8.19 -25.41 -15.03
CA ALA A 342 8.37 -26.64 -14.26
C ALA A 342 8.53 -27.90 -15.13
N CYS A 343 8.34 -27.80 -16.45
CA CYS A 343 8.50 -28.91 -17.40
C CYS A 343 9.83 -28.92 -18.15
N VAL A 344 10.71 -27.92 -17.99
CA VAL A 344 11.91 -27.73 -18.81
C VAL A 344 12.83 -28.97 -18.83
N PHE A 345 13.18 -29.51 -17.66
CA PHE A 345 14.06 -30.69 -17.56
C PHE A 345 13.30 -32.02 -17.49
N ARG A 346 11.98 -31.98 -17.64
CA ARG A 346 11.13 -33.14 -17.42
C ARG A 346 11.34 -34.25 -18.44
N GLU A 347 11.41 -33.89 -19.72
CA GLU A 347 11.54 -34.85 -20.82
C GLU A 347 12.88 -35.60 -20.75
N ASP A 348 13.88 -35.00 -20.10
CA ASP A 348 15.17 -35.64 -19.84
C ASP A 348 15.10 -36.64 -18.67
N TRP A 349 14.25 -36.41 -17.65
CA TRP A 349 13.98 -37.37 -16.57
C TRP A 349 13.21 -38.62 -17.03
N GLN A 350 12.41 -38.51 -18.09
CA GLN A 350 11.69 -39.63 -18.69
C GLN A 350 12.68 -40.57 -19.40
N ASP A 351 12.60 -41.87 -19.12
CA ASP A 351 13.49 -42.93 -19.63
C ASP A 351 15.00 -42.77 -19.31
N ASN A 352 15.38 -41.93 -18.34
CA ASN A 352 16.78 -41.61 -18.03
C ASN A 352 17.60 -41.08 -19.23
N ARG A 353 16.97 -40.33 -20.15
CA ARG A 353 17.62 -39.81 -21.37
C ARG A 353 18.81 -38.89 -21.11
N PHE A 354 18.87 -38.25 -19.95
CA PHE A 354 20.07 -37.50 -19.54
C PHE A 354 21.32 -38.40 -19.45
N ARG A 355 21.18 -39.71 -19.12
CA ARG A 355 22.30 -40.67 -19.12
C ARG A 355 22.79 -40.93 -20.53
N PHE A 356 21.85 -41.12 -21.47
CA PHE A 356 22.19 -41.25 -22.89
C PHE A 356 23.02 -40.04 -23.39
N LEU A 357 22.63 -38.82 -23.01
CA LEU A 357 23.41 -37.61 -23.35
C LEU A 357 24.80 -37.60 -22.70
N ALA A 358 24.92 -38.06 -21.46
CA ALA A 358 26.19 -38.18 -20.75
C ALA A 358 27.12 -39.24 -21.40
N ASP A 359 26.57 -40.39 -21.76
CA ASP A 359 27.28 -41.52 -22.38
C ASP A 359 27.80 -41.17 -23.78
N HIS A 360 27.13 -40.27 -24.49
CA HIS A 360 27.55 -39.77 -25.80
C HIS A 360 28.46 -38.52 -25.71
N GLY A 361 28.91 -38.15 -24.51
CA GLY A 361 29.91 -37.09 -24.30
C GLY A 361 29.37 -35.66 -24.47
N ALA A 362 28.05 -35.45 -24.38
CA ALA A 362 27.46 -34.12 -24.53
C ALA A 362 27.95 -33.17 -23.42
N ARG A 363 28.32 -31.94 -23.79
CA ARG A 363 28.83 -30.97 -22.81
C ARG A 363 27.70 -30.47 -21.90
N PRO A 364 27.79 -30.55 -20.56
CA PRO A 364 26.71 -30.16 -19.65
C PRO A 364 26.24 -28.71 -19.83
N GLY A 365 27.15 -27.80 -20.16
CA GLY A 365 26.79 -26.41 -20.41
C GLY A 365 25.97 -26.17 -21.67
N GLN A 366 26.20 -26.97 -22.72
CA GLN A 366 25.42 -26.89 -23.95
C GLN A 366 24.06 -27.56 -23.79
N VAL A 367 24.01 -28.65 -23.02
CA VAL A 367 22.75 -29.29 -22.61
C VAL A 367 21.89 -28.30 -21.85
N TRP A 368 22.42 -27.59 -20.86
CA TRP A 368 21.68 -26.54 -20.16
C TRP A 368 21.24 -25.41 -21.11
N LEU A 369 22.15 -24.89 -21.94
CA LEU A 369 21.87 -23.75 -22.82
C LEU A 369 20.76 -24.05 -23.85
N SER A 370 20.77 -25.24 -24.44
CA SER A 370 19.75 -25.60 -25.43
C SER A 370 18.34 -25.66 -24.83
N ARG A 371 18.24 -25.96 -23.53
CA ARG A 371 16.96 -26.00 -22.78
C ARG A 371 16.50 -24.57 -22.51
N GLN A 372 17.41 -23.67 -22.12
CA GLN A 372 17.05 -22.26 -21.93
C GLN A 372 16.58 -21.59 -23.22
N LEU A 373 17.29 -21.78 -24.34
CA LEU A 373 17.02 -21.07 -25.60
C LEU A 373 15.62 -21.36 -26.17
N VAL A 374 15.13 -22.60 -26.07
CA VAL A 374 13.80 -22.97 -26.58
C VAL A 374 12.69 -22.32 -25.75
N TRP A 375 12.89 -22.18 -24.43
CA TRP A 375 11.90 -21.63 -23.51
C TRP A 375 12.02 -20.12 -23.28
N LEU A 376 13.13 -19.50 -23.68
CA LEU A 376 13.29 -18.04 -23.65
C LEU A 376 12.30 -17.34 -24.59
N VAL A 377 12.00 -17.97 -25.72
CA VAL A 377 11.08 -17.46 -26.75
C VAL A 377 9.68 -17.15 -26.18
N PRO A 378 8.97 -18.10 -25.54
CA PRO A 378 7.67 -17.80 -24.94
C PRO A 378 7.75 -16.84 -23.74
N VAL A 379 8.84 -16.84 -22.98
CA VAL A 379 9.03 -15.92 -21.83
C VAL A 379 9.17 -14.47 -22.28
N ILE A 380 9.75 -14.20 -23.46
CA ILE A 380 9.91 -12.85 -24.01
C ILE A 380 8.71 -12.45 -24.87
N LEU A 381 8.26 -13.34 -25.77
CA LEU A 381 7.16 -13.04 -26.68
C LEU A 381 5.81 -12.97 -25.95
N GLY A 382 5.61 -13.75 -24.88
CA GLY A 382 4.37 -13.75 -24.10
C GLY A 382 3.99 -12.37 -23.56
N PRO A 383 4.86 -11.70 -22.77
CA PRO A 383 4.65 -10.33 -22.30
C PRO A 383 4.50 -9.30 -23.42
N MET A 384 5.25 -9.44 -24.51
CA MET A 384 5.14 -8.50 -25.64
C MET A 384 3.78 -8.61 -26.33
N VAL A 385 3.33 -9.83 -26.61
CA VAL A 385 2.00 -10.07 -27.19
C VAL A 385 0.91 -9.63 -26.21
N PHE A 386 1.05 -9.91 -24.92
CA PHE A 386 0.15 -9.41 -23.89
C PHE A 386 0.07 -7.88 -23.91
N GLY A 387 1.21 -7.20 -23.87
CA GLY A 387 1.28 -5.74 -23.84
C GLY A 387 0.65 -5.13 -25.09
N ILE A 388 0.92 -5.71 -26.27
CA ILE A 388 0.30 -5.27 -27.52
C ILE A 388 -1.22 -5.47 -27.48
N ILE A 389 -1.71 -6.61 -26.99
CA ILE A 389 -3.15 -6.87 -26.83
C ILE A 389 -3.77 -5.84 -25.88
N LEU A 390 -3.12 -5.56 -24.74
CA LEU A 390 -3.58 -4.55 -23.79
C LEU A 390 -3.61 -3.15 -24.43
N LEU A 391 -2.59 -2.76 -25.18
CA LEU A 391 -2.54 -1.49 -25.93
C LEU A 391 -3.64 -1.36 -26.97
N LEU A 392 -3.94 -2.45 -27.69
CA LEU A 392 -4.97 -2.46 -28.73
C LEU A 392 -6.39 -2.40 -28.16
N ILE A 393 -6.55 -2.78 -26.89
CA ILE A 393 -7.85 -2.91 -26.23
C ILE A 393 -8.14 -1.70 -25.30
N VAL A 394 -7.11 -1.18 -24.61
CA VAL A 394 -7.26 -0.09 -23.62
C VAL A 394 -6.98 1.26 -24.31
N GLU A 395 -8.00 1.87 -24.91
CA GLU A 395 -7.90 3.23 -25.48
C GLU A 395 -7.79 4.35 -24.41
N ARG A 396 -7.86 4.01 -23.11
CA ARG A 396 -8.08 4.98 -22.00
C ARG A 396 -6.87 5.34 -21.13
N GLU A 397 -5.75 4.62 -21.17
CA GLU A 397 -4.60 4.88 -20.28
C GLU A 397 -3.50 5.72 -20.98
N PRO A 398 -2.88 6.71 -20.29
CA PRO A 398 -1.81 7.51 -20.86
C PRO A 398 -0.61 6.66 -21.29
N ARG A 399 -0.15 6.87 -22.53
CA ARG A 399 0.97 6.18 -23.21
C ARG A 399 2.31 6.15 -22.45
N GLY A 400 2.43 6.85 -21.32
CA GLY A 400 3.65 6.94 -20.50
C GLY A 400 4.00 5.68 -19.69
N ASP A 401 3.05 4.77 -19.44
CA ASP A 401 3.25 3.64 -18.50
C ASP A 401 3.37 2.25 -19.18
N PHE A 402 3.35 2.20 -20.52
CA PHE A 402 3.43 0.93 -21.27
C PHE A 402 4.76 0.20 -21.06
N GLY A 403 5.87 0.96 -21.09
CA GLY A 403 7.21 0.39 -20.92
C GLY A 403 7.42 -0.24 -19.55
N SER A 404 6.91 0.40 -18.50
CA SER A 404 6.93 -0.06 -17.11
C SER A 404 6.05 -1.29 -16.90
N LEU A 405 4.88 -1.34 -17.53
CA LEU A 405 4.00 -2.53 -17.51
C LEU A 405 4.68 -3.74 -18.17
N VAL A 406 5.20 -3.59 -19.39
CA VAL A 406 5.93 -4.66 -20.09
C VAL A 406 7.17 -5.10 -19.32
N ALA A 407 7.93 -4.15 -18.76
CA ALA A 407 9.09 -4.46 -17.94
C ALA A 407 8.71 -5.25 -16.68
N SER A 408 7.65 -4.86 -15.98
CA SER A 408 7.16 -5.55 -14.78
C SER A 408 6.71 -6.97 -15.10
N MET A 409 6.02 -7.16 -16.23
CA MET A 409 5.62 -8.48 -16.71
C MET A 409 6.81 -9.35 -17.10
N LEU A 410 7.80 -8.80 -17.81
CA LEU A 410 9.03 -9.52 -18.15
C LEU A 410 9.78 -9.98 -16.90
N LEU A 411 9.87 -9.13 -15.87
CA LEU A 411 10.51 -9.48 -14.59
C LEU A 411 9.74 -10.58 -13.86
N TYR A 412 8.41 -10.48 -13.81
CA TYR A 412 7.57 -11.50 -13.22
C TYR A 412 7.71 -12.84 -13.95
N MET A 413 7.57 -12.84 -15.29
CA MET A 413 7.65 -14.06 -16.11
C MET A 413 9.05 -14.67 -16.06
N GLY A 414 10.10 -13.85 -16.08
CA GLY A 414 11.48 -14.30 -15.91
C GLY A 414 11.72 -14.95 -14.55
N THR A 415 11.13 -14.38 -13.49
CA THR A 415 11.18 -14.95 -12.13
C THR A 415 10.44 -16.28 -12.05
N ALA A 416 9.21 -16.34 -12.57
CA ALA A 416 8.41 -17.56 -12.65
C ALA A 416 9.14 -18.66 -13.44
N PHE A 417 9.79 -18.30 -14.54
CA PHE A 417 10.60 -19.21 -15.34
C PHE A 417 11.81 -19.74 -14.57
N ALA A 418 12.53 -18.88 -13.85
CA ALA A 418 13.68 -19.26 -13.02
C ALA A 418 13.28 -20.19 -11.86
N CYS A 419 12.13 -19.93 -11.21
CA CYS A 419 11.57 -20.83 -10.19
C CYS A 419 11.21 -22.20 -10.77
N GLY A 420 10.49 -22.21 -11.91
CA GLY A 420 10.00 -23.43 -12.54
C GLY A 420 11.12 -24.37 -12.95
N GLN A 421 12.10 -23.84 -13.68
CA GLN A 421 13.23 -24.65 -14.12
C GLN A 421 14.04 -25.18 -12.93
N PHE A 422 14.21 -24.37 -11.87
CA PHE A 422 14.94 -24.77 -10.67
C PHE A 422 14.24 -25.99 -10.06
N CYS A 423 12.95 -25.89 -9.75
CA CYS A 423 12.17 -27.00 -9.21
C CYS A 423 12.23 -28.25 -10.11
N SER A 424 12.15 -28.09 -11.43
CA SER A 424 12.12 -29.21 -12.40
C SER A 424 13.42 -30.03 -12.44
N MET A 425 14.54 -29.40 -12.07
CA MET A 425 15.84 -30.06 -12.06
C MET A 425 16.06 -30.89 -10.80
N TYR A 426 15.49 -30.47 -9.67
CA TYR A 426 15.65 -31.16 -8.37
C TYR A 426 14.56 -32.22 -8.12
N LEU A 427 13.38 -32.04 -8.71
CA LEU A 427 12.23 -32.89 -8.46
C LEU A 427 11.93 -33.75 -9.68
N ARG A 428 11.89 -35.07 -9.48
CA ARG A 428 11.56 -36.04 -10.54
C ARG A 428 10.07 -36.06 -10.88
N SER A 429 9.20 -35.66 -9.93
CA SER A 429 7.75 -35.59 -10.13
C SER A 429 7.36 -34.22 -10.69
N SER A 430 6.58 -34.20 -11.77
CA SER A 430 6.12 -32.97 -12.43
C SER A 430 5.13 -32.17 -11.60
N ILE A 431 4.24 -32.86 -10.89
CA ILE A 431 3.22 -32.21 -10.05
C ILE A 431 3.87 -31.61 -8.81
N LEU A 432 4.81 -32.34 -8.20
CA LEU A 432 5.58 -31.81 -7.08
C LEU A 432 6.44 -30.62 -7.53
N SER A 433 7.07 -30.70 -8.71
CA SER A 433 7.78 -29.58 -9.30
C SER A 433 6.88 -28.37 -9.53
N GLY A 434 5.68 -28.57 -10.08
CA GLY A 434 4.70 -27.50 -10.27
C GLY A 434 4.32 -26.83 -8.95
N LEU A 435 4.00 -27.63 -7.92
CA LEU A 435 3.64 -27.12 -6.59
C LEU A 435 4.78 -26.32 -5.95
N PHE A 436 6.00 -26.86 -5.91
CA PHE A 436 7.15 -26.13 -5.35
C PHE A 436 7.49 -24.88 -6.14
N THR A 437 7.23 -24.87 -7.46
CA THR A 437 7.35 -23.64 -8.27
C THR A 437 6.38 -22.58 -7.79
N LEU A 438 5.10 -22.94 -7.59
CA LEU A 438 4.09 -22.00 -7.10
C LEU A 438 4.43 -21.49 -5.70
N ILE A 439 4.87 -22.37 -4.79
CA ILE A 439 5.29 -21.97 -3.44
C ILE A 439 6.46 -20.99 -3.50
N LEU A 440 7.52 -21.33 -4.25
CA LEU A 440 8.72 -20.49 -4.37
C LEU A 440 8.38 -19.14 -5.03
N LEU A 441 7.57 -19.15 -6.08
CA LEU A 441 7.11 -17.93 -6.75
C LEU A 441 6.31 -17.05 -5.79
N SER A 442 5.37 -17.62 -5.02
CA SER A 442 4.61 -16.87 -4.02
C SER A 442 5.51 -16.22 -2.97
N VAL A 443 6.55 -16.92 -2.49
CA VAL A 443 7.54 -16.36 -1.55
C VAL A 443 8.32 -15.20 -2.20
N LEU A 444 8.78 -15.35 -3.43
CA LEU A 444 9.53 -14.31 -4.14
C LEU A 444 8.64 -13.10 -4.50
N CYS A 445 7.37 -13.33 -4.86
CA CYS A 445 6.41 -12.26 -5.10
C CYS A 445 6.07 -11.50 -3.80
N ALA A 446 5.89 -12.21 -2.68
CA ALA A 446 5.70 -11.58 -1.38
C ALA A 446 6.92 -10.73 -0.98
N TRP A 447 8.13 -11.23 -1.24
CA TRP A 447 9.37 -10.46 -1.06
C TRP A 447 9.43 -9.23 -1.98
N GLY A 448 9.08 -9.39 -3.25
CA GLY A 448 9.02 -8.30 -4.23
C GLY A 448 8.03 -7.22 -3.79
N ALA A 449 6.82 -7.60 -3.38
CA ALA A 449 5.81 -6.69 -2.85
C ALA A 449 6.28 -5.98 -1.56
N PHE A 450 6.98 -6.69 -0.68
CA PHE A 450 7.60 -6.11 0.51
C PHE A 450 8.64 -5.04 0.14
N LEU A 451 9.51 -5.31 -0.83
CA LEU A 451 10.50 -4.32 -1.31
C LEU A 451 9.87 -3.15 -2.07
N VAL A 452 8.79 -3.37 -2.82
CA VAL A 452 8.01 -2.29 -3.46
C VAL A 452 7.44 -1.36 -2.40
N ALA A 453 6.89 -1.91 -1.32
CA ALA A 453 6.41 -1.13 -0.20
C ALA A 453 7.55 -0.35 0.48
N LEU A 454 8.74 -0.94 0.67
CA LEU A 454 9.87 -0.22 1.29
C LEU A 454 10.45 0.90 0.41
N PHE A 455 10.41 0.77 -0.92
CA PHE A 455 11.05 1.70 -1.85
C PHE A 455 10.08 2.27 -2.91
N PRO A 456 9.01 2.99 -2.52
CA PRO A 456 8.04 3.50 -3.47
C PRO A 456 8.70 4.40 -4.52
N GLY A 457 8.46 4.12 -5.80
CA GLY A 457 8.95 4.94 -6.92
C GLY A 457 10.38 4.63 -7.40
N PHE A 458 11.09 3.66 -6.80
CA PHE A 458 12.49 3.34 -7.17
C PHE A 458 12.60 2.05 -8.00
N LEU A 459 12.18 2.10 -9.26
CA LEU A 459 12.21 0.96 -10.18
C LEU A 459 13.58 0.26 -10.26
N LEU A 460 14.67 1.03 -10.31
CA LEU A 460 16.03 0.48 -10.36
C LEU A 460 16.39 -0.29 -9.09
N VAL A 461 15.92 0.16 -7.92
CA VAL A 461 16.13 -0.54 -6.65
C VAL A 461 15.31 -1.84 -6.64
N HIS A 462 14.08 -1.84 -7.12
CA HIS A 462 13.30 -3.07 -7.26
C HIS A 462 14.00 -4.09 -8.18
N LEU A 463 14.58 -3.62 -9.28
CA LEU A 463 15.30 -4.46 -10.24
C LEU A 463 16.56 -5.08 -9.60
N LEU A 464 17.37 -4.27 -8.93
CA LEU A 464 18.65 -4.67 -8.35
C LEU A 464 18.53 -5.49 -7.06
N TRP A 465 17.43 -5.36 -6.31
CA TRP A 465 17.28 -5.98 -4.99
C TRP A 465 16.23 -7.10 -4.92
N ALA A 466 15.27 -7.13 -5.85
CA ALA A 466 14.20 -8.13 -5.84
C ALA A 466 14.29 -9.09 -7.04
N PHE A 467 14.35 -8.54 -8.27
CA PHE A 467 13.98 -9.30 -9.46
C PHE A 467 15.14 -9.74 -10.35
N VAL A 468 16.31 -9.12 -10.29
CA VAL A 468 17.48 -9.58 -11.09
C VAL A 468 18.33 -10.60 -10.33
N PRO A 469 18.74 -10.38 -9.06
CA PRO A 469 19.67 -11.28 -8.39
C PRO A 469 19.09 -12.68 -8.18
N MET A 470 17.83 -12.78 -7.76
CA MET A 470 17.25 -14.07 -7.39
C MET A 470 17.00 -14.98 -8.60
N PRO A 471 16.34 -14.55 -9.68
CA PRO A 471 16.20 -15.36 -10.89
C PRO A 471 17.54 -15.69 -11.56
N ALA A 472 18.48 -14.73 -11.62
CA ALA A 472 19.80 -14.97 -12.18
C ALA A 472 20.59 -16.02 -11.38
N MET A 473 20.47 -16.03 -10.05
CA MET A 473 21.14 -17.02 -9.20
C MET A 473 20.45 -18.39 -9.23
N LEU A 474 19.12 -18.45 -9.41
CA LEU A 474 18.43 -19.71 -9.69
C LEU A 474 18.88 -20.32 -11.03
N LEU A 475 19.04 -19.50 -12.06
CA LEU A 475 19.63 -19.89 -13.36
C LEU A 475 21.10 -20.34 -13.20
N ALA A 476 21.91 -19.61 -12.44
CA ALA A 476 23.29 -19.99 -12.16
C ALA A 476 23.38 -21.31 -11.37
N ALA A 477 22.49 -21.52 -10.40
CA ALA A 477 22.43 -22.75 -9.61
C ALA A 477 22.13 -23.97 -10.50
N THR A 478 21.17 -23.85 -11.44
CA THR A 478 20.87 -24.96 -12.37
C THR A 478 22.02 -25.19 -13.36
N ARG A 479 22.66 -24.10 -13.85
CA ARG A 479 23.84 -24.16 -14.74
C ARG A 479 24.99 -24.93 -14.11
N LEU A 480 25.33 -24.61 -12.85
CA LEU A 480 26.44 -25.24 -12.11
C LEU A 480 26.13 -26.69 -11.76
N ARG A 481 24.86 -27.03 -11.52
CA ARG A 481 24.44 -28.40 -11.18
C ARG A 481 24.35 -29.33 -12.39
N THR A 482 24.26 -28.82 -13.61
CA THR A 482 23.92 -29.65 -14.79
C THR A 482 24.90 -30.82 -14.98
N GLY A 483 26.21 -30.60 -14.75
CA GLY A 483 27.20 -31.66 -14.84
C GLY A 483 27.03 -32.75 -13.78
N ASP A 484 26.84 -32.36 -12.52
CA ASP A 484 26.62 -33.30 -11.41
C ASP A 484 25.28 -34.05 -11.55
N TRP A 485 24.26 -33.40 -12.12
CA TRP A 485 22.97 -34.02 -12.43
C TRP A 485 23.06 -35.06 -13.55
N MET A 486 23.72 -34.74 -14.68
CA MET A 486 23.92 -35.68 -15.79
C MET A 486 24.70 -36.93 -15.36
N LEU A 487 25.71 -36.75 -14.49
CA LEU A 487 26.55 -37.83 -13.97
C LEU A 487 26.01 -38.47 -12.68
N GLN A 488 24.81 -38.08 -12.22
CA GLN A 488 24.19 -38.54 -10.97
C GLN A 488 25.10 -38.48 -9.73
N ARG A 489 25.95 -37.46 -9.65
CA ARG A 489 26.82 -37.24 -8.48
C ARG A 489 25.97 -36.73 -7.33
N THR A 490 25.56 -37.63 -6.45
CA THR A 490 24.71 -37.32 -5.29
C THR A 490 25.49 -36.97 -4.02
N GLY A 491 26.82 -36.78 -4.13
CA GLY A 491 27.68 -36.46 -2.99
C GLY A 491 27.32 -35.14 -2.28
N TRP A 492 27.73 -35.01 -1.02
CA TRP A 492 27.38 -33.88 -0.16
C TRP A 492 27.74 -32.52 -0.79
N ARG A 493 28.92 -32.41 -1.43
CA ARG A 493 29.39 -31.17 -2.08
C ARG A 493 28.46 -30.70 -3.20
N ALA A 494 27.92 -31.63 -4.00
CA ALA A 494 26.99 -31.32 -5.09
C ALA A 494 25.62 -30.87 -4.55
N ARG A 495 25.19 -31.42 -3.41
CA ARG A 495 23.97 -30.99 -2.69
C ARG A 495 24.16 -29.65 -1.98
N ALA A 496 25.34 -29.38 -1.41
CA ALA A 496 25.65 -28.12 -0.76
C ALA A 496 25.68 -26.96 -1.75
N ARG A 497 26.36 -27.11 -2.91
CA ARG A 497 26.37 -26.07 -3.96
C ARG A 497 24.98 -25.72 -4.47
N ALA A 498 24.12 -26.74 -4.61
CA ALA A 498 22.74 -26.58 -5.03
C ALA A 498 21.90 -25.67 -4.12
N VAL A 499 22.23 -25.63 -2.82
CA VAL A 499 21.50 -24.87 -1.80
C VAL A 499 22.20 -23.55 -1.49
N LEU A 500 23.53 -23.56 -1.40
CA LEU A 500 24.32 -22.37 -1.04
C LEU A 500 24.30 -21.29 -2.13
N VAL A 501 24.33 -21.66 -3.41
CA VAL A 501 24.31 -20.69 -4.53
C VAL A 501 23.05 -19.80 -4.51
N PRO A 502 21.81 -20.34 -4.43
CA PRO A 502 20.63 -19.50 -4.35
C PRO A 502 20.46 -18.81 -2.98
N LEU A 503 21.03 -19.34 -1.89
CA LEU A 503 20.99 -18.68 -0.58
C LEU A 503 21.95 -17.49 -0.46
N THR A 504 23.07 -17.52 -1.18
CA THR A 504 24.08 -16.45 -1.13
C THR A 504 23.50 -15.05 -1.40
N PRO A 505 22.74 -14.79 -2.49
CA PRO A 505 22.15 -13.47 -2.72
C PRO A 505 21.15 -13.09 -1.64
N VAL A 506 20.39 -14.05 -1.10
CA VAL A 506 19.44 -13.79 0.00
C VAL A 506 20.19 -13.31 1.23
N LEU A 507 21.26 -13.98 1.62
CA LEU A 507 22.09 -13.57 2.77
C LEU A 507 22.76 -12.21 2.53
N VAL A 508 23.28 -11.95 1.34
CA VAL A 508 23.86 -10.65 0.98
C VAL A 508 22.81 -9.56 1.06
N ILE A 509 21.62 -9.77 0.49
CA ILE A 509 20.52 -8.81 0.53
C ILE A 509 20.08 -8.56 1.97
N LEU A 510 19.85 -9.62 2.75
CA LEU A 510 19.46 -9.50 4.17
C LEU A 510 20.53 -8.82 5.03
N THR A 511 21.80 -8.86 4.62
CA THR A 511 22.88 -8.18 5.31
C THR A 511 23.00 -6.73 4.87
N VAL A 512 23.01 -6.43 3.56
CA VAL A 512 23.29 -5.07 3.06
C VAL A 512 22.04 -4.18 3.12
N LEU A 513 20.85 -4.73 2.91
CA LEU A 513 19.59 -3.97 2.91
C LEU A 513 19.38 -3.19 4.22
N PRO A 514 19.53 -3.78 5.43
CA PRO A 514 19.44 -3.03 6.69
C PRO A 514 20.39 -1.84 6.77
N PHE A 515 21.65 -2.01 6.37
CA PHE A 515 22.64 -0.92 6.40
C PHE A 515 22.26 0.17 5.39
N TYR A 516 21.97 -0.21 4.14
CA TYR A 516 21.57 0.76 3.13
C TYR A 516 20.35 1.57 3.56
N ARG A 517 19.32 0.90 4.12
CA ARG A 517 18.09 1.54 4.60
C ARG A 517 18.34 2.55 5.72
N VAL A 518 19.16 2.20 6.71
CA VAL A 518 19.43 3.09 7.87
C VAL A 518 20.33 4.27 7.47
N TYR A 519 21.36 4.01 6.67
CA TYR A 519 22.36 5.02 6.31
C TYR A 519 22.01 5.84 5.07
N SER A 520 20.95 5.49 4.33
CA SER A 520 20.41 6.36 3.27
C SER A 520 19.87 7.68 3.82
N VAL A 521 19.48 7.72 5.11
CA VAL A 521 18.99 8.92 5.78
C VAL A 521 20.13 9.61 6.52
N PRO A 522 20.39 10.90 6.28
CA PRO A 522 21.45 11.64 6.95
C PRO A 522 21.30 11.63 8.48
N GLY A 523 22.39 11.36 9.19
CA GLY A 523 22.45 11.50 10.66
C GLY A 523 22.46 12.97 11.11
N GLY A 524 22.59 13.20 12.43
CA GLY A 524 22.80 14.54 13.00
C GLY A 524 21.74 15.03 14.01
N GLY A 525 20.88 14.14 14.51
CA GLY A 525 19.86 14.48 15.52
C GLY A 525 18.78 15.45 15.00
N PRO A 526 17.90 15.94 15.89
CA PRO A 526 16.71 16.70 15.49
C PRO A 526 16.92 18.21 15.34
N GLY A 527 18.15 18.72 15.48
CA GLY A 527 18.47 20.15 15.29
C GLY A 527 18.13 21.06 16.49
N PHE A 528 17.84 20.48 17.65
CA PHE A 528 17.66 21.17 18.94
C PHE A 528 18.21 20.31 20.09
N SER A 529 18.44 20.93 21.27
CA SER A 529 18.85 20.21 22.46
C SER A 529 17.67 19.43 23.07
N VAL A 530 17.73 18.10 22.98
CA VAL A 530 16.72 17.19 23.54
C VAL A 530 16.69 17.29 25.07
N GLU A 531 17.85 17.47 25.70
CA GLU A 531 18.00 17.64 27.14
C GLU A 531 17.32 18.91 27.63
N GLU A 532 17.55 20.03 26.94
CA GLU A 532 16.94 21.32 27.25
C GLU A 532 15.42 21.26 27.06
N PHE A 533 14.96 20.62 25.99
CA PHE A 533 13.54 20.45 25.73
C PHE A 533 12.84 19.52 26.74
N HIS A 534 13.58 18.59 27.36
CA HIS A 534 13.08 17.72 28.43
C HIS A 534 13.34 18.26 29.84
N ARG A 535 13.80 19.51 29.98
CA ARG A 535 14.05 20.11 31.29
C ARG A 535 12.79 20.06 32.17
N PRO A 536 12.92 19.74 33.46
CA PRO A 536 11.81 19.87 34.41
C PRO A 536 11.32 21.31 34.50
N ARG A 537 10.01 21.51 34.71
CA ARG A 537 9.43 22.86 34.80
C ARG A 537 9.90 23.61 36.05
N THR A 538 10.05 24.92 35.91
CA THR A 538 10.30 25.83 37.04
C THR A 538 9.12 25.82 38.01
N ALA A 539 9.34 26.25 39.26
CA ALA A 539 8.27 26.36 40.25
C ALA A 539 7.23 27.42 39.82
N GLU A 540 7.66 28.48 39.15
CA GLU A 540 6.81 29.56 38.64
C GLU A 540 5.88 29.09 37.52
N GLN A 541 6.39 28.36 36.52
CA GLN A 541 5.57 27.76 35.45
C GLN A 541 4.47 26.85 36.00
N ARG A 542 4.79 26.03 37.01
CA ARG A 542 3.81 25.16 37.68
C ARG A 542 2.74 25.96 38.43
N ALA A 543 3.13 27.04 39.09
CA ALA A 543 2.19 27.90 39.80
C ALA A 543 1.24 28.63 38.83
N THR A 544 1.71 29.08 37.67
CA THR A 544 0.84 29.70 36.65
C THR A 544 -0.14 28.69 36.05
N ALA A 545 0.31 27.48 35.73
CA ALA A 545 -0.56 26.41 35.23
C ALA A 545 -1.64 26.02 36.26
N ALA A 546 -1.29 25.97 37.54
CA ALA A 546 -2.24 25.69 38.62
C ALA A 546 -3.34 26.76 38.71
N LEU A 547 -3.01 28.05 38.53
CA LEU A 547 -4.02 29.12 38.50
C LEU A 547 -5.01 28.96 37.33
N TYR A 548 -4.53 28.57 36.14
CA TYR A 548 -5.42 28.27 35.02
C TYR A 548 -6.29 27.03 35.27
N GLN A 549 -5.73 26.00 35.91
CA GLN A 549 -6.49 24.81 36.30
C GLN A 549 -7.59 25.17 37.31
N GLU A 550 -7.27 25.96 38.34
CA GLU A 550 -8.25 26.43 39.31
C GLU A 550 -9.32 27.32 38.69
N ALA A 551 -8.95 28.20 37.74
CA ALA A 551 -9.90 29.01 36.98
C ALA A 551 -10.88 28.11 36.21
N TRP A 552 -10.34 27.08 35.55
CA TRP A 552 -11.13 26.09 34.84
C TRP A 552 -12.06 25.28 35.76
N GLU A 553 -11.56 24.81 36.90
CA GLU A 553 -12.37 24.04 37.86
C GLU A 553 -13.50 24.87 38.47
N SER A 554 -13.34 26.20 38.52
CA SER A 554 -14.38 27.13 38.94
C SER A 554 -15.38 27.52 37.85
N LEU A 555 -15.22 27.02 36.63
CA LEU A 555 -16.02 27.40 35.48
C LEU A 555 -17.40 26.73 35.48
N TRP A 556 -18.44 27.55 35.49
CA TRP A 556 -19.83 27.17 35.28
C TRP A 556 -20.18 27.17 33.79
N TRP A 557 -20.88 26.12 33.34
CA TRP A 557 -21.34 25.95 31.96
C TRP A 557 -22.86 26.09 31.84
N PRO A 558 -23.37 26.83 30.83
CA PRO A 558 -24.78 26.80 30.47
C PRO A 558 -25.16 25.41 29.96
N LYS A 559 -26.29 24.88 30.44
CA LYS A 559 -26.82 23.57 30.05
C LYS A 559 -28.20 23.73 29.41
N ASP A 560 -28.53 22.88 28.44
CA ASP A 560 -29.88 22.76 27.90
C ASP A 560 -30.83 22.09 28.91
N ASP A 561 -32.11 22.00 28.54
CA ASP A 561 -33.17 21.35 29.34
C ASP A 561 -32.91 19.85 29.59
N GLU A 562 -32.01 19.23 28.80
CA GLU A 562 -31.56 17.85 28.97
C GLU A 562 -30.29 17.73 29.85
N GLY A 563 -29.75 18.84 30.36
CA GLY A 563 -28.56 18.89 31.18
C GLY A 563 -27.23 18.75 30.42
N LYS A 564 -27.23 18.84 29.09
CA LYS A 564 -26.03 18.85 28.24
C LYS A 564 -25.50 20.27 28.09
N ILE A 565 -24.17 20.42 27.99
CA ILE A 565 -23.52 21.72 27.80
C ILE A 565 -23.92 22.29 26.44
N LEU A 566 -24.39 23.55 26.40
CA LEU A 566 -24.75 24.24 25.16
C LEU A 566 -23.51 24.46 24.27
N PRO A 567 -23.35 23.77 23.12
CA PRO A 567 -22.16 23.94 22.26
C PRO A 567 -22.10 25.32 21.60
N ASP A 568 -23.27 25.95 21.40
CA ASP A 568 -23.44 27.20 20.65
C ASP A 568 -22.82 28.43 21.33
N VAL A 569 -22.72 28.46 22.66
CA VAL A 569 -22.18 29.62 23.40
C VAL A 569 -20.71 29.87 23.02
N LEU A 570 -19.94 28.81 22.81
CA LEU A 570 -18.55 28.89 22.38
C LEU A 570 -18.39 29.31 20.92
N ASN A 571 -19.25 28.77 20.04
CA ASN A 571 -19.19 29.11 18.62
C ASN A 571 -19.63 30.57 18.37
N LYS A 572 -20.63 31.08 19.10
CA LYS A 572 -21.11 32.47 19.00
C LYS A 572 -20.09 33.50 19.51
N VAL A 573 -19.36 33.19 20.59
CA VAL A 573 -18.27 34.07 21.07
C VAL A 573 -17.06 34.04 20.13
N MET A 574 -16.75 32.89 19.52
CA MET A 574 -15.68 32.78 18.52
C MET A 574 -16.05 33.41 17.16
N HIS A 575 -17.33 33.57 16.85
CA HIS A 575 -17.85 34.16 15.61
C HIS A 575 -18.86 35.27 15.94
N PRO A 576 -18.42 36.53 16.14
CA PRO A 576 -19.35 37.63 16.39
C PRO A 576 -20.34 37.76 15.21
N PRO A 577 -21.64 37.95 15.47
CA PRO A 577 -22.71 37.81 14.47
C PRO A 577 -22.83 38.96 13.45
N SER A 578 -21.87 39.89 13.35
CA SER A 578 -21.96 41.05 12.44
C SER A 578 -21.03 40.97 11.23
N ASP A 579 -21.57 41.28 10.06
CA ASP A 579 -20.78 41.53 8.84
C ASP A 579 -19.94 42.81 8.92
N ASN A 580 -20.22 43.68 9.90
CA ASN A 580 -19.44 44.86 10.23
C ASN A 580 -18.52 44.58 11.44
N PRO A 581 -17.18 44.59 11.27
CA PRO A 581 -16.23 44.30 12.35
C PRO A 581 -16.11 45.42 13.40
N PHE A 582 -16.72 46.58 13.17
CA PHE A 582 -16.64 47.75 14.07
C PHE A 582 -17.87 47.94 14.94
N LEU A 583 -18.92 47.14 14.74
CA LEU A 583 -20.17 47.27 15.49
C LEU A 583 -20.10 46.47 16.80
N LEU A 584 -20.25 47.15 17.93
CA LEU A 584 -20.47 46.50 19.23
C LEU A 584 -21.93 46.06 19.33
N LEU A 585 -22.13 44.74 19.37
CA LEU A 585 -23.45 44.14 19.60
C LEU A 585 -23.59 43.69 21.06
N PRO A 586 -24.78 43.85 21.67
CA PRO A 586 -25.06 43.30 23.00
C PRO A 586 -24.90 41.79 22.99
N LEU A 587 -24.48 41.24 24.14
CA LEU A 587 -24.39 39.80 24.32
C LEU A 587 -25.79 39.17 24.33
N ASP A 588 -25.88 37.94 23.82
CA ASP A 588 -27.07 37.08 23.98
C ASP A 588 -27.33 36.87 25.49
N PRO A 589 -28.59 36.86 25.99
CA PRO A 589 -28.92 36.53 27.38
C PRO A 589 -28.18 35.31 27.96
N VAL A 590 -27.91 34.29 27.14
CA VAL A 590 -27.15 33.10 27.56
C VAL A 590 -25.67 33.42 27.80
N GLU A 591 -25.06 34.24 26.93
CA GLU A 591 -23.67 34.69 27.06
C GLU A 591 -23.50 35.65 28.25
N ALA A 592 -24.44 36.57 28.45
CA ALA A 592 -24.44 37.48 29.59
C ALA A 592 -24.51 36.71 30.93
N THR A 593 -25.40 35.72 31.03
CA THR A 593 -25.50 34.84 32.20
C THR A 593 -24.23 34.04 32.42
N TRP A 594 -23.59 33.59 31.34
CA TRP A 594 -22.33 32.86 31.40
C TRP A 594 -21.20 33.72 31.96
N VAL A 595 -21.08 34.98 31.54
CA VAL A 595 -20.10 35.92 32.10
C VAL A 595 -20.36 36.17 33.59
N GLU A 596 -21.60 36.46 33.96
CA GLU A 596 -21.97 36.79 35.36
C GLU A 596 -21.70 35.65 36.34
N LYS A 597 -22.06 34.42 35.98
CA LYS A 597 -21.84 33.25 36.84
C LYS A 597 -20.39 32.82 36.95
N ASN A 598 -19.50 33.38 36.12
CA ASN A 598 -18.09 33.00 36.04
C ASN A 598 -17.12 34.10 36.50
N ALA A 599 -17.57 35.09 37.27
CA ALA A 599 -16.73 36.18 37.78
C ALA A 599 -15.44 35.68 38.47
N LYS A 600 -15.53 34.61 39.28
CA LYS A 600 -14.36 34.02 39.96
C LYS A 600 -13.37 33.36 39.00
N ALA A 601 -13.86 32.75 37.93
CA ALA A 601 -13.01 32.15 36.89
C ALA A 601 -12.31 33.24 36.07
N ILE A 602 -12.99 34.35 35.79
CA ILE A 602 -12.44 35.54 35.12
C ILE A 602 -11.30 36.14 35.93
N GLU A 603 -11.52 36.40 37.23
CA GLU A 603 -10.50 36.96 38.14
C GLU A 603 -9.23 36.10 38.16
N LYS A 604 -9.39 34.78 38.33
CA LYS A 604 -8.26 33.84 38.31
C LYS A 604 -7.55 33.78 36.96
N ALA A 605 -8.30 33.83 35.85
CA ALA A 605 -7.72 33.82 34.51
C ALA A 605 -6.92 35.10 34.23
N ILE A 606 -7.38 36.27 34.69
CA ILE A 606 -6.64 37.55 34.61
C ILE A 606 -5.38 37.51 35.48
N LEU A 607 -5.48 36.98 36.71
CA LEU A 607 -4.32 36.81 37.59
C LEU A 607 -3.26 35.92 36.94
N ALA A 608 -3.68 34.81 36.32
CA ALA A 608 -2.79 33.89 35.63
C ALA A 608 -2.15 34.52 34.39
N SER A 609 -2.90 35.29 33.60
CA SER A 609 -2.41 35.88 32.34
C SER A 609 -1.43 37.04 32.53
N ARG A 610 -1.36 37.63 33.72
CA ARG A 610 -0.39 38.67 34.08
C ARG A 610 1.01 38.13 34.41
N ARG A 611 1.15 36.83 34.65
CA ARG A 611 2.44 36.22 34.93
C ARG A 611 3.25 36.06 33.64
N GLU A 612 4.58 36.10 33.75
CA GLU A 612 5.46 36.02 32.58
C GLU A 612 5.71 34.56 32.11
N GLU A 613 5.79 33.60 33.04
CA GLU A 613 6.08 32.20 32.70
C GLU A 613 4.84 31.29 32.84
N CYS A 614 4.53 30.52 31.80
CA CYS A 614 3.52 29.45 31.84
C CYS A 614 3.96 28.23 31.01
N SER A 615 3.58 27.01 31.43
CA SER A 615 3.64 25.80 30.60
C SER A 615 2.48 24.87 30.96
N PHE A 616 1.67 24.51 29.96
CA PHE A 616 0.41 23.75 30.11
C PHE A 616 0.58 22.22 30.05
N LEU A 617 1.81 21.70 29.92
CA LEU A 617 2.03 20.26 30.03
C LEU A 617 1.88 19.83 31.50
N LEU A 618 1.32 18.64 31.73
CA LEU A 618 1.39 17.94 33.02
C LEU A 618 2.51 16.89 32.95
N ASP A 619 3.28 16.75 34.03
CA ASP A 619 4.33 15.72 34.09
C ASP A 619 3.68 14.33 34.17
N ASN A 620 4.14 13.40 33.31
CA ASN A 620 3.75 11.98 33.29
C ASN A 620 2.29 11.64 33.01
N VAL A 621 1.47 12.57 32.53
CA VAL A 621 0.08 12.28 32.16
C VAL A 621 0.02 11.91 30.66
N PRO A 622 -0.49 10.71 30.28
CA PRO A 622 -0.72 10.39 28.88
C PRO A 622 -1.67 11.44 28.27
N PRO A 623 -1.53 11.78 26.97
CA PRO A 623 -2.31 12.85 26.31
C PRO A 623 -3.84 12.65 26.29
N VAL A 624 -4.33 11.61 26.97
CA VAL A 624 -5.73 11.20 27.10
C VAL A 624 -6.42 11.87 28.30
N ILE A 625 -5.70 12.45 29.26
CA ILE A 625 -6.32 13.27 30.32
C ILE A 625 -6.23 14.74 29.91
N TYR A 626 -7.28 15.17 29.21
CA TYR A 626 -7.52 16.48 28.64
C TYR A 626 -7.80 17.55 29.72
N VAL A 627 -6.80 17.95 30.51
CA VAL A 627 -6.84 19.30 31.08
C VAL A 627 -6.35 20.22 29.96
N ASP A 628 -7.31 20.61 29.14
CA ASP A 628 -7.17 20.81 27.70
C ASP A 628 -6.66 22.22 27.36
N VAL A 629 -5.78 22.35 26.36
CA VAL A 629 -5.50 23.65 25.72
C VAL A 629 -6.80 24.31 25.24
N HIS A 630 -7.79 23.49 24.83
CA HIS A 630 -9.13 23.97 24.55
C HIS A 630 -9.82 24.56 25.78
N ASN A 631 -9.57 24.07 26.99
CA ASN A 631 -10.13 24.62 28.25
C ASN A 631 -9.54 26.00 28.56
N VAL A 632 -8.24 26.18 28.36
CA VAL A 632 -7.59 27.48 28.50
C VAL A 632 -8.03 28.45 27.40
N GLN A 633 -8.18 27.97 26.16
CA GLN A 633 -8.74 28.77 25.07
C GLN A 633 -10.18 29.21 25.39
N ARG A 634 -10.99 28.34 26.02
CA ARG A 634 -12.34 28.66 26.49
C ARG A 634 -12.34 29.74 27.58
N LEU A 635 -11.38 29.71 28.51
CA LEU A 635 -11.18 30.79 29.48
C LEU A 635 -10.84 32.11 28.78
N GLY A 636 -9.99 32.08 27.74
CA GLY A 636 -9.73 33.25 26.91
C GLY A 636 -11.00 33.77 26.21
N SER A 637 -11.83 32.90 25.66
CA SER A 637 -13.11 33.29 25.06
C SER A 637 -14.07 33.92 26.08
N LEU A 638 -14.08 33.43 27.32
CA LEU A 638 -14.85 34.04 28.42
C LEU A 638 -14.38 35.47 28.71
N LEU A 639 -13.06 35.71 28.71
CA LEU A 639 -12.50 37.06 28.88
C LEU A 639 -12.92 37.99 27.74
N VAL A 640 -12.94 37.51 26.48
CA VAL A 640 -13.43 38.28 25.33
C VAL A 640 -14.92 38.62 25.47
N ALA A 641 -15.75 37.65 25.85
CA ALA A 641 -17.18 37.90 26.07
C ALA A 641 -17.39 38.93 27.18
N SER A 642 -16.66 38.81 28.30
CA SER A 642 -16.74 39.76 29.40
C SER A 642 -16.25 41.16 29.00
N ALA A 643 -15.19 41.26 28.21
CA ALA A 643 -14.71 42.54 27.68
C ALA A 643 -15.74 43.21 26.77
N ARG A 644 -16.42 42.44 25.90
CA ARG A 644 -17.51 42.94 25.05
C ARG A 644 -18.69 43.45 25.86
N LYS A 645 -19.04 42.77 26.97
CA LYS A 645 -20.10 43.23 27.89
C LYS A 645 -19.78 44.62 28.43
N HIS A 646 -18.59 44.79 29.02
CA HIS A 646 -18.17 46.08 29.58
C HIS A 646 -18.02 47.17 28.51
N ALA A 647 -17.52 46.81 27.32
CA ALA A 647 -17.41 47.75 26.20
C ALA A 647 -18.79 48.26 25.73
N PHE A 648 -19.82 47.41 25.77
CA PHE A 648 -21.20 47.81 25.43
C PHE A 648 -21.87 48.62 26.55
N GLU A 649 -21.54 48.32 27.81
CA GLU A 649 -22.03 49.05 28.99
C GLU A 649 -21.35 50.41 29.20
N GLY A 650 -20.31 50.73 28.41
CA GLY A 650 -19.58 51.99 28.46
C GLY A 650 -18.36 51.99 29.39
N ASP A 651 -18.07 50.89 30.08
CA ASP A 651 -16.87 50.74 30.93
C ASP A 651 -15.67 50.28 30.08
N LEU A 652 -15.12 51.24 29.32
CA LEU A 652 -14.05 50.98 28.36
C LEU A 652 -12.71 50.60 29.00
N ASP A 653 -12.46 51.03 30.24
CA ASP A 653 -11.21 50.74 30.96
C ASP A 653 -11.22 49.32 31.54
N LEU A 654 -12.36 48.87 32.09
CA LEU A 654 -12.52 47.48 32.53
C LEU A 654 -12.55 46.51 31.33
N ALA A 655 -13.18 46.91 30.22
CA ALA A 655 -13.11 46.16 28.98
C ALA A 655 -11.66 45.98 28.50
N LEU A 656 -10.84 47.02 28.61
CA LEU A 656 -9.43 46.99 28.24
C LEU A 656 -8.65 45.98 29.09
N GLU A 657 -8.84 45.96 30.41
CA GLU A 657 -8.20 44.99 31.31
C GLU A 657 -8.52 43.53 30.93
N HIS A 658 -9.76 43.25 30.55
CA HIS A 658 -10.19 41.92 30.16
C HIS A 658 -9.61 41.50 28.80
N TYR A 659 -9.49 42.44 27.85
CA TYR A 659 -8.79 42.19 26.59
C TYR A 659 -7.28 41.98 26.79
N GLU A 660 -6.61 42.77 27.63
CA GLU A 660 -5.21 42.55 28.02
C GLU A 660 -5.05 41.15 28.64
N GLY A 661 -6.00 40.74 29.49
CA GLY A 661 -6.03 39.41 30.07
C GLY A 661 -6.16 38.29 29.01
N ALA A 662 -7.06 38.45 28.03
CA ALA A 662 -7.23 37.50 26.94
C ALA A 662 -5.98 37.41 26.04
N LEU A 663 -5.31 38.54 25.78
CA LEU A 663 -4.04 38.59 25.06
C LEU A 663 -2.91 37.89 25.83
N GLY A 664 -2.85 38.02 27.16
CA GLY A 664 -1.92 37.26 27.99
C GLY A 664 -2.17 35.75 27.94
N VAL A 665 -3.45 35.32 27.87
CA VAL A 665 -3.80 33.91 27.62
C VAL A 665 -3.28 33.46 26.24
N VAL A 666 -3.46 34.27 25.19
CA VAL A 666 -2.91 33.98 23.85
C VAL A 666 -1.39 33.83 23.90
N ALA A 667 -0.67 34.71 24.61
CA ALA A 667 0.77 34.61 24.79
C ALA A 667 1.18 33.28 25.45
N HIS A 668 0.53 32.91 26.57
CA HIS A 668 0.79 31.63 27.21
C HIS A 668 0.46 30.43 26.32
N LEU A 669 -0.64 30.47 25.58
CA LEU A 669 -1.01 29.41 24.64
C LEU A 669 0.03 29.23 23.52
N ARG A 670 0.72 30.31 23.13
CA ARG A 670 1.81 30.29 22.14
C ARG A 670 3.11 29.73 22.69
N THR A 671 3.44 30.04 23.95
CA THR A 671 4.59 29.42 24.65
C THR A 671 4.35 27.93 24.96
N GLY A 672 3.08 27.52 24.98
CA GLY A 672 2.65 26.17 25.31
C GLY A 672 3.00 25.11 24.28
N ASP A 673 3.23 23.90 24.77
CA ASP A 673 3.74 22.73 24.03
C ASP A 673 2.72 22.03 23.11
N ARG A 674 1.78 22.74 22.47
CA ARG A 674 0.91 22.11 21.46
C ARG A 674 0.77 22.95 20.21
N GLY A 675 0.67 22.23 19.08
CA GLY A 675 0.21 22.58 17.72
C GLY A 675 0.32 24.04 17.28
N PRO A 676 0.75 24.33 16.03
CA PRO A 676 0.87 25.71 15.59
C PRO A 676 -0.46 26.48 15.74
N TRP A 677 -1.61 25.80 15.70
CA TRP A 677 -2.97 26.33 15.75
C TRP A 677 -3.48 26.75 17.15
N ALA A 678 -2.75 26.46 18.22
CA ALA A 678 -3.20 26.79 19.58
C ALA A 678 -3.32 28.32 19.76
N GLY A 679 -4.50 28.79 20.18
CA GLY A 679 -4.76 30.21 20.44
C GLY A 679 -5.06 31.08 19.21
N GLU A 680 -4.92 30.59 17.97
CA GLU A 680 -5.14 31.42 16.76
C GLU A 680 -6.57 31.97 16.67
N ARG A 681 -7.57 31.09 16.85
CA ARG A 681 -8.98 31.50 16.81
C ARG A 681 -9.31 32.49 17.94
N LEU A 682 -8.69 32.32 19.10
CA LEU A 682 -8.87 33.23 20.22
C LEU A 682 -8.27 34.60 19.88
N GLU A 683 -7.06 34.63 19.32
CA GLU A 683 -6.43 35.86 18.89
C GLU A 683 -7.25 36.61 17.82
N GLU A 684 -7.78 35.90 16.81
CA GLU A 684 -8.64 36.50 15.78
C GLU A 684 -9.93 37.08 16.39
N SER A 685 -10.53 36.39 17.36
CA SER A 685 -11.70 36.87 18.11
C SER A 685 -11.37 38.10 18.97
N VAL A 686 -10.22 38.11 19.65
CA VAL A 686 -9.73 39.25 20.44
C VAL A 686 -9.47 40.46 19.53
N GLN A 687 -8.76 40.28 18.42
CA GLN A 687 -8.46 41.36 17.46
C GLN A 687 -9.73 41.97 16.88
N THR A 688 -10.69 41.14 16.45
CA THR A 688 -11.96 41.61 15.90
C THR A 688 -12.76 42.41 16.94
N SER A 689 -12.87 41.89 18.16
CA SER A 689 -13.61 42.55 19.24
C SER A 689 -12.93 43.84 19.70
N LEU A 690 -11.59 43.90 19.65
CA LEU A 690 -10.81 45.10 19.94
C LEU A 690 -10.99 46.20 18.89
N LEU A 691 -11.16 45.88 17.61
CA LEU A 691 -11.49 46.88 16.60
C LEU A 691 -12.84 47.54 16.87
N ALA A 692 -13.84 46.76 17.30
CA ALA A 692 -15.14 47.30 17.70
C ALA A 692 -15.04 48.17 18.97
N TRP A 693 -14.21 47.78 19.95
CA TRP A 693 -13.90 48.60 21.13
C TRP A 693 -13.16 49.91 20.79
N ALA A 694 -12.22 49.87 19.84
CA ALA A 694 -11.51 51.05 19.37
C ALA A 694 -12.41 52.02 18.58
N ALA A 695 -13.44 51.48 17.92
CA ALA A 695 -14.45 52.26 17.21
C ALA A 695 -15.49 52.92 18.13
N HIS A 696 -15.56 52.57 19.41
CA HIS A 696 -16.59 53.07 20.33
C HIS A 696 -16.60 54.61 20.43
N PRO A 697 -17.77 55.28 20.43
CA PRO A 697 -17.87 56.75 20.42
C PRO A 697 -17.06 57.43 21.52
N ASP A 698 -17.07 56.88 22.75
CA ASP A 698 -16.40 57.43 23.93
C ASP A 698 -14.90 57.08 24.06
N GLN A 699 -14.26 56.60 22.98
CA GLN A 699 -12.83 56.30 23.00
C GLN A 699 -11.93 57.54 22.99
N THR A 700 -10.75 57.39 23.58
CA THR A 700 -9.70 58.41 23.59
C THR A 700 -8.42 57.89 22.91
N GLY A 701 -7.66 58.81 22.30
CA GLY A 701 -6.37 58.48 21.68
C GLY A 701 -5.40 57.81 22.66
N GLU A 702 -5.38 58.23 23.93
CA GLU A 702 -4.54 57.65 24.98
C GLU A 702 -4.89 56.19 25.32
N ARG A 703 -6.18 55.83 25.40
CA ARG A 703 -6.60 54.44 25.64
C ARG A 703 -6.19 53.53 24.49
N ILE A 704 -6.38 53.99 23.25
CA ILE A 704 -5.96 53.22 22.07
C ILE A 704 -4.44 53.09 22.01
N LYS A 705 -3.67 54.14 22.39
CA LYS A 705 -2.20 54.07 22.53
C LYS A 705 -1.77 53.04 23.58
N ARG A 706 -2.42 52.99 24.74
CA ARG A 706 -2.13 51.97 25.77
C ARG A 706 -2.34 50.56 25.23
N MET A 707 -3.44 50.31 24.53
CA MET A 707 -3.70 49.02 23.87
C MET A 707 -2.66 48.73 22.77
N LEU A 708 -2.29 49.73 21.97
CA LEU A 708 -1.27 49.59 20.93
C LEU A 708 0.07 49.13 21.53
N ASP A 709 0.47 49.69 22.67
CA ASP A 709 1.68 49.27 23.39
C ASP A 709 1.55 47.86 23.95
N ALA A 710 0.39 47.46 24.47
CA ALA A 710 0.13 46.09 24.91
C ALA A 710 0.28 45.08 23.75
N VAL A 711 -0.28 45.39 22.56
CA VAL A 711 -0.19 44.55 21.36
C VAL A 711 1.24 44.47 20.81
N LYS A 712 2.01 45.57 20.88
CA LYS A 712 3.42 45.58 20.50
C LYS A 712 4.28 44.70 21.43
N ARG A 713 3.99 44.70 22.73
CA ARG A 713 4.69 43.87 23.74
C ARG A 713 4.46 42.38 23.56
N LEU A 714 3.32 41.97 22.99
CA LEU A 714 3.04 40.58 22.59
C LEU A 714 3.82 40.13 21.34
N SER A 715 5.04 40.65 21.18
CA SER A 715 5.93 40.40 20.05
C SER A 715 6.01 38.91 19.71
N VAL A 716 6.35 38.60 18.45
CA VAL A 716 6.50 37.24 17.93
C VAL A 716 7.40 36.44 18.86
N ASP A 717 6.79 35.67 19.76
CA ASP A 717 7.53 34.64 20.48
C ASP A 717 7.83 33.55 19.44
N ASP A 718 9.10 33.51 19.02
CA ASP A 718 9.65 32.60 18.00
C ASP A 718 9.47 31.12 18.37
N SER A 719 9.05 30.82 19.59
CA SER A 719 9.04 29.47 20.11
C SER A 719 7.81 28.65 19.70
N ALA A 720 6.67 29.25 19.29
CA ALA A 720 5.42 28.49 19.12
C ALA A 720 5.46 27.45 17.98
N CYS A 721 5.80 27.87 16.76
CA CYS A 721 5.91 26.97 15.62
C CYS A 721 7.05 25.96 15.80
N ALA A 722 8.18 26.41 16.37
CA ALA A 722 9.32 25.57 16.69
C ALA A 722 8.98 24.51 17.75
N ASN A 723 8.31 24.87 18.84
CA ASN A 723 7.88 23.96 19.91
C ASN A 723 6.85 22.96 19.37
N SER A 724 5.97 23.38 18.46
CA SER A 724 5.09 22.43 17.80
C SER A 724 5.86 21.40 16.97
N VAL A 725 6.98 21.75 16.32
CA VAL A 725 7.82 20.77 15.61
C VAL A 725 8.51 19.83 16.60
N LYS A 726 9.02 20.35 17.73
CA LYS A 726 9.65 19.56 18.81
C LYS A 726 8.66 18.58 19.46
N GLU A 727 7.42 19.00 19.68
CA GLU A 727 6.38 18.14 20.27
C GLU A 727 5.86 17.09 19.30
N SER A 728 5.73 17.44 18.01
CA SER A 728 5.49 16.45 16.96
C SER A 728 6.60 15.39 16.92
N TRP A 729 7.87 15.82 17.00
CA TRP A 729 9.02 14.92 17.11
C TRP A 729 8.95 14.03 18.37
N ARG A 730 8.65 14.60 19.54
CA ARG A 730 8.53 13.87 20.81
C ARG A 730 7.41 12.86 20.78
N TRP A 731 6.29 13.24 20.18
CA TRP A 731 5.13 12.38 20.03
C TRP A 731 5.47 11.14 19.20
N GLU A 732 6.16 11.31 18.07
CA GLU A 732 6.64 10.20 17.24
C GLU A 732 7.65 9.33 17.98
N GLN A 733 8.63 9.92 18.66
CA GLN A 733 9.61 9.15 19.44
C GLN A 733 8.92 8.25 20.48
N ARG A 734 7.95 8.78 21.23
CA ARG A 734 7.24 8.00 22.25
C ARG A 734 6.24 6.98 21.68
N HIS A 735 5.44 7.36 20.68
CA HIS A 735 4.34 6.52 20.20
C HIS A 735 4.78 5.54 19.10
N ALA A 736 5.58 5.99 18.13
CA ALA A 736 6.08 5.15 17.06
C ALA A 736 7.34 4.37 17.47
N LEU A 737 8.18 4.90 18.35
CA LEU A 737 9.52 4.33 18.54
C LEU A 737 9.78 3.74 19.92
N GLU A 738 8.83 3.79 20.86
CA GLU A 738 8.97 3.27 22.23
C GLU A 738 7.87 2.29 22.69
N GLY A 739 6.75 2.16 21.97
CA GLY A 739 5.88 0.96 22.11
C GLY A 739 4.37 1.17 22.23
N GLN A 740 3.81 2.34 21.93
CA GLN A 740 2.36 2.58 21.94
C GLN A 740 1.78 2.80 20.54
N TRP A 741 2.17 1.95 19.61
CA TRP A 741 1.52 1.85 18.30
C TRP A 741 0.05 1.43 18.49
N ARG A 742 -0.89 2.37 18.48
CA ARG A 742 -2.32 2.00 18.51
C ARG A 742 -2.73 1.42 17.16
N LEU A 743 -3.21 0.17 17.20
CA LEU A 743 -3.64 -0.63 16.05
C LEU A 743 -5.02 -0.24 15.49
N ASP A 744 -5.71 0.71 16.14
CA ASP A 744 -6.99 1.28 15.72
C ASP A 744 -6.85 2.26 14.54
N ARG A 745 -5.69 2.91 14.38
CA ARG A 745 -5.41 3.89 13.32
C ARG A 745 -5.11 3.31 11.93
N PHE A 746 -5.40 2.01 11.75
CA PHE A 746 -5.19 1.27 10.50
C PHE A 746 -6.37 1.36 9.52
N ALA A 747 -7.56 1.75 10.00
CA ALA A 747 -8.76 1.82 9.17
C ALA A 747 -8.56 2.82 8.02
N GLY A 748 -8.40 2.31 6.79
CA GLY A 748 -8.32 3.11 5.56
C GLY A 748 -6.92 3.36 4.98
N ARG A 749 -5.82 2.78 5.50
CA ARG A 749 -4.49 2.90 4.87
C ARG A 749 -4.30 1.92 3.70
N ASN A 750 -3.61 2.38 2.64
CA ASN A 750 -3.22 1.54 1.49
C ASN A 750 -2.15 0.50 1.89
N TRP A 751 -2.10 -0.64 1.18
CA TRP A 751 -1.20 -1.78 1.44
C TRP A 751 0.27 -1.40 1.73
N CYS A 752 0.86 -0.52 0.91
CA CYS A 752 2.27 -0.13 1.08
C CYS A 752 2.57 0.50 2.44
N LYS A 753 1.67 1.36 2.93
CA LYS A 753 1.79 2.02 4.24
C LYS A 753 1.73 1.01 5.38
N SER A 754 0.80 0.05 5.29
CA SER A 754 0.68 -1.04 6.26
C SER A 754 1.94 -1.90 6.33
N VAL A 755 2.57 -2.19 5.18
CA VAL A 755 3.83 -2.94 5.13
C VAL A 755 5.00 -2.15 5.70
N GLN A 756 5.14 -0.86 5.36
CA GLN A 756 6.18 0.02 5.90
C GLN A 756 6.08 0.12 7.43
N PHE A 757 4.86 0.26 7.95
CA PHE A 757 4.59 0.24 9.38
C PHE A 757 5.02 -1.08 10.03
N LEU A 758 4.57 -2.23 9.49
CA LEU A 758 4.98 -3.53 10.03
C LEU A 758 6.50 -3.69 10.01
N ALA A 759 7.13 -3.18 8.95
CA ALA A 759 8.57 -3.23 8.84
C ALA A 759 9.23 -2.43 9.96
N ALA A 760 8.77 -1.20 10.23
CA ALA A 760 9.25 -0.39 11.36
C ALA A 760 8.96 -1.05 12.73
N TYR A 761 7.87 -1.81 12.85
CA TYR A 761 7.49 -2.50 14.07
C TYR A 761 8.32 -3.76 14.34
N TRP A 762 8.57 -4.61 13.33
CA TRP A 762 9.29 -5.89 13.51
C TRP A 762 10.79 -5.79 13.25
N PHE A 763 11.23 -4.91 12.36
CA PHE A 763 12.62 -4.85 11.97
C PHE A 763 13.37 -3.71 12.68
N PRO A 764 14.39 -4.03 13.51
CA PRO A 764 15.14 -3.01 14.25
C PRO A 764 15.76 -1.93 13.37
N TRP A 765 16.18 -2.27 12.15
CA TRP A 765 16.77 -1.32 11.21
C TRP A 765 15.75 -0.35 10.62
N GLU A 766 14.51 -0.75 10.37
CA GLU A 766 13.46 0.19 9.94
C GLU A 766 13.04 1.10 11.10
N ARG A 767 13.02 0.61 12.34
CA ARG A 767 12.84 1.45 13.53
C ARG A 767 13.97 2.47 13.68
N ALA A 768 15.21 2.07 13.46
CA ALA A 768 16.37 2.96 13.46
C ALA A 768 16.34 3.97 12.30
N ARG A 769 15.88 3.56 11.12
CA ARG A 769 15.65 4.46 9.98
C ARG A 769 14.55 5.48 10.31
N ALA A 770 13.41 5.04 10.84
CA ALA A 770 12.30 5.90 11.23
C ALA A 770 12.75 6.99 12.23
N ARG A 771 13.56 6.63 13.23
CA ARG A 771 14.22 7.61 14.13
C ARG A 771 14.98 8.68 13.35
N ARG A 772 15.85 8.27 12.42
CA ARG A 772 16.64 9.20 11.61
C ARG A 772 15.78 10.06 10.68
N VAL A 773 14.69 9.53 10.13
CA VAL A 773 13.75 10.31 9.30
C VAL A 773 13.07 11.38 10.14
N VAL A 774 12.56 11.02 11.31
CA VAL A 774 11.91 11.96 12.24
C VAL A 774 12.90 13.04 12.71
N ASP A 775 14.14 12.67 13.02
CA ASP A 775 15.22 13.62 13.35
C ASP A 775 15.56 14.55 12.18
N TYR A 776 15.72 14.00 10.97
CA TYR A 776 16.02 14.78 9.77
C TYR A 776 14.90 15.78 9.47
N SER A 777 13.64 15.33 9.48
CA SER A 777 12.47 16.19 9.22
C SER A 777 12.30 17.28 10.27
N ALA A 778 12.54 16.99 11.55
CA ALA A 778 12.50 18.01 12.60
C ALA A 778 13.59 19.07 12.40
N ARG A 779 14.81 18.64 12.06
CA ARG A 779 15.95 19.54 11.83
C ARG A 779 15.73 20.45 10.63
N THR A 780 15.24 19.93 9.52
CA THR A 780 14.96 20.73 8.32
C THR A 780 13.81 21.71 8.56
N ALA A 781 12.74 21.26 9.24
CA ALA A 781 11.63 22.12 9.62
C ALA A 781 12.07 23.28 10.54
N LEU A 782 12.87 22.99 11.57
CA LEU A 782 13.38 24.02 12.48
C LEU A 782 14.36 24.98 11.80
N ALA A 783 15.19 24.50 10.86
CA ALA A 783 16.08 25.36 10.10
C ALA A 783 15.30 26.35 9.21
N GLU A 784 14.25 25.87 8.52
CA GLU A 784 13.37 26.72 7.72
C GLU A 784 12.57 27.70 8.58
N LEU A 785 12.04 27.27 9.73
CA LEU A 785 11.36 28.16 10.67
C LEU A 785 12.28 29.29 11.14
N ARG A 786 13.50 28.98 11.59
CA ARG A 786 14.49 30.00 12.01
C ARG A 786 14.83 30.98 10.89
N ARG A 787 14.92 30.50 9.64
CA ARG A 787 15.14 31.36 8.46
C ARG A 787 13.98 32.33 8.26
N VAL A 788 12.74 31.84 8.34
CA VAL A 788 11.53 32.64 8.19
C VAL A 788 11.38 33.64 9.32
N GLU A 789 11.60 33.22 10.57
CA GLU A 789 11.57 34.08 11.77
C GLU A 789 12.60 35.20 11.65
N ALA A 790 13.84 34.90 11.24
CA ALA A 790 14.86 35.91 11.02
C ALA A 790 14.46 36.92 9.93
N ALA A 791 13.83 36.46 8.84
CA ALA A 791 13.32 37.35 7.79
C ALA A 791 12.19 38.25 8.31
N LEU A 792 11.25 37.71 9.09
CA LEU A 792 10.16 38.48 9.70
C LEU A 792 10.70 39.55 10.66
N LYS A 793 11.64 39.20 11.54
CA LYS A 793 12.27 40.16 12.48
C LYS A 793 12.99 41.30 11.77
N ASN A 794 13.68 40.98 10.68
CA ASN A 794 14.42 41.97 9.90
C ASN A 794 13.54 42.74 8.89
N ASN A 795 12.21 42.58 8.95
CA ASN A 795 11.26 43.19 8.01
C ASN A 795 11.56 42.87 6.53
N GLN A 796 12.10 41.68 6.27
CA GLN A 796 12.41 41.21 4.93
C GLN A 796 11.24 40.41 4.35
N ARG A 797 11.21 40.31 3.01
CA ARG A 797 10.27 39.44 2.30
C ARG A 797 10.51 37.98 2.69
N VAL A 798 9.43 37.25 2.99
CA VAL A 798 9.47 35.80 3.18
C VAL A 798 9.17 35.07 1.88
N GLU A 799 10.20 34.45 1.31
CA GLU A 799 10.05 33.54 0.17
C GLU A 799 9.24 32.29 0.56
N PRO A 800 8.36 31.78 -0.32
CA PRO A 800 7.61 30.54 -0.07
C PRO A 800 8.55 29.40 0.33
N ALA A 801 8.20 28.67 1.38
CA ALA A 801 8.97 27.48 1.77
C ALA A 801 8.91 26.44 0.65
N ALA A 802 10.08 26.12 0.08
CA ALA A 802 10.20 25.01 -0.85
C ALA A 802 10.02 23.69 -0.08
N ILE A 803 9.23 22.78 -0.63
CA ILE A 803 9.11 21.42 -0.09
C ILE A 803 10.48 20.75 -0.25
N ASP A 804 11.11 20.34 0.86
CA ASP A 804 12.31 19.50 0.80
C ASP A 804 11.92 18.14 0.19
N ARG A 805 12.24 17.99 -1.09
CA ARG A 805 11.95 16.77 -1.86
C ARG A 805 12.57 15.53 -1.22
N ARG A 806 13.76 15.64 -0.60
CA ARG A 806 14.39 14.51 0.08
C ARG A 806 13.65 14.14 1.35
N ALA A 807 13.21 15.14 2.14
CA ALA A 807 12.38 14.90 3.31
C ALA A 807 11.06 14.20 2.90
N ALA A 808 10.44 14.62 1.79
CA ALA A 808 9.23 13.99 1.26
C ALA A 808 9.46 12.53 0.85
N GLU A 809 10.53 12.25 0.12
CA GLU A 809 10.92 10.89 -0.28
C GLU A 809 11.19 9.98 0.95
N PHE A 810 11.83 10.52 1.99
CA PHE A 810 12.06 9.78 3.23
C PHE A 810 10.77 9.50 4.01
N HIS A 811 9.89 10.48 4.09
CA HIS A 811 8.59 10.37 4.75
C HIS A 811 7.70 9.34 4.04
N GLN A 812 7.65 9.36 2.71
CA GLN A 812 6.90 8.39 1.90
C GLN A 812 7.44 6.96 1.98
N SER A 813 8.75 6.77 2.24
CA SER A 813 9.39 5.45 2.29
C SER A 813 9.42 4.79 3.68
N THR A 814 8.95 5.48 4.72
CA THR A 814 8.89 4.94 6.11
C THR A 814 7.55 5.20 6.81
N ASP A 815 6.65 5.98 6.21
CA ASP A 815 5.30 6.25 6.73
C ASP A 815 5.33 6.82 8.16
N THR A 816 6.20 7.80 8.39
CA THR A 816 6.11 8.67 9.57
C THR A 816 4.84 9.52 9.46
N TRP A 817 4.32 10.07 10.55
CA TRP A 817 3.10 10.88 10.51
C TRP A 817 3.37 12.36 10.77
N SER A 818 4.31 12.67 11.66
CA SER A 818 4.57 14.04 12.08
C SER A 818 5.70 14.71 11.29
N ASN A 819 5.63 16.04 11.20
CA ASN A 819 6.59 16.89 10.50
C ASN A 819 6.75 16.47 9.04
N SER A 820 5.66 16.05 8.39
CA SER A 820 5.65 15.89 6.94
C SER A 820 6.02 17.22 6.28
N PRO A 821 6.67 17.20 5.10
CA PRO A 821 6.99 18.44 4.40
C PRO A 821 5.76 19.32 4.15
N GLU A 822 4.60 18.71 3.89
CA GLU A 822 3.32 19.39 3.74
C GLU A 822 2.88 20.07 5.05
N ASP A 823 2.95 19.37 6.19
CA ASP A 823 2.64 19.95 7.49
C ASP A 823 3.59 21.13 7.82
N ASN A 824 4.87 20.98 7.51
CA ASN A 824 5.88 22.01 7.77
C ASN A 824 5.64 23.24 6.89
N GLN A 825 5.30 23.05 5.62
CA GLN A 825 4.92 24.14 4.72
C GLN A 825 3.67 24.85 5.22
N GLN A 826 2.67 24.11 5.72
CA GLN A 826 1.47 24.68 6.30
C GLN A 826 1.79 25.51 7.55
N ARG A 827 2.67 25.01 8.44
CA ARG A 827 3.15 25.74 9.64
C ARG A 827 3.84 27.04 9.27
N ILE A 828 4.73 27.02 8.29
CA ILE A 828 5.44 28.22 7.82
C ILE A 828 4.46 29.23 7.22
N THR A 829 3.55 28.75 6.37
CA THR A 829 2.51 29.61 5.76
C THR A 829 1.67 30.29 6.83
N GLU A 830 1.34 29.56 7.90
CA GLU A 830 0.57 30.09 9.01
C GLU A 830 1.34 31.13 9.83
N LEU A 831 2.63 30.87 10.12
CA LEU A 831 3.49 31.84 10.80
C LEU A 831 3.51 33.18 10.07
N VAL A 832 3.71 33.16 8.75
CA VAL A 832 3.72 34.37 7.91
C VAL A 832 2.36 35.06 7.91
N ARG A 833 1.27 34.29 7.80
CA ARG A 833 -0.10 34.81 7.81
C ARG A 833 -0.43 35.52 9.12
N ARG A 834 0.01 34.98 10.25
CA ARG A 834 -0.20 35.59 11.57
C ARG A 834 0.55 36.88 11.74
N GLU A 835 1.82 36.89 11.35
CA GLU A 835 2.63 38.10 11.46
C GLU A 835 2.08 39.20 10.54
N MET A 836 1.58 38.85 9.35
CA MET A 836 0.87 39.78 8.48
C MET A 836 -0.39 40.35 9.16
N ARG A 837 -1.26 39.49 9.73
CA ARG A 837 -2.47 39.94 10.47
C ARG A 837 -2.11 40.86 11.64
N ARG A 838 -1.08 40.51 12.43
CA ARG A 838 -0.63 41.31 13.57
C ARG A 838 -0.16 42.69 13.14
N ARG A 839 0.68 42.79 12.11
CA ARG A 839 1.16 44.07 11.56
C ARG A 839 0.02 44.93 11.02
N ALA A 840 -0.94 44.32 10.33
CA ALA A 840 -2.13 45.01 9.87
C ALA A 840 -2.99 45.51 11.04
N PHE A 841 -3.15 44.72 12.10
CA PHE A 841 -3.89 45.09 13.30
C PHE A 841 -3.25 46.27 14.05
N VAL A 842 -1.92 46.27 14.18
CA VAL A 842 -1.15 47.41 14.72
C VAL A 842 -1.41 48.69 13.91
N LEU A 843 -1.43 48.59 12.58
CA LEU A 843 -1.78 49.72 11.71
C LEU A 843 -3.24 50.17 11.87
N GLN A 844 -4.20 49.25 11.97
CA GLN A 844 -5.62 49.58 12.18
C GLN A 844 -5.84 50.35 13.50
N LEU A 845 -5.18 49.92 14.58
CA LEU A 845 -5.24 50.62 15.87
C LEU A 845 -4.56 52.00 15.82
N ALA A 846 -3.40 52.11 15.17
CA ALA A 846 -2.72 53.39 15.01
C ALA A 846 -3.55 54.40 14.20
N LEU A 847 -4.22 53.94 13.13
CA LEU A 847 -5.12 54.76 12.34
C LEU A 847 -6.38 55.16 13.11
N ALA A 848 -6.95 54.25 13.91
CA ALA A 848 -8.08 54.56 14.78
C ALA A 848 -7.72 55.64 15.80
N ALA A 849 -6.54 55.54 16.42
CA ALA A 849 -6.06 56.55 17.36
C ALA A 849 -5.82 57.91 16.67
N TRP A 850 -5.18 57.92 15.51
CA TRP A 850 -4.97 59.13 14.71
C TRP A 850 -6.29 59.82 14.38
N ARG A 851 -7.27 59.06 13.87
CA ARG A 851 -8.59 59.57 13.49
C ARG A 851 -9.32 60.19 14.69
N ARG A 852 -9.13 59.66 15.89
CA ARG A 852 -9.70 60.20 17.13
C ARG A 852 -9.05 61.51 17.58
N GLU A 853 -7.78 61.74 17.25
CA GLU A 853 -7.08 62.98 17.61
C GLU A 853 -7.22 64.09 16.55
N HIS A 854 -7.39 63.72 15.27
CA HIS A 854 -7.33 64.66 14.13
C HIS A 854 -8.63 64.76 13.32
N ASP A 855 -9.69 64.05 13.72
CA ASP A 855 -10.99 63.94 13.03
C ASP A 855 -10.90 63.57 11.53
N SER A 856 -9.76 63.04 11.10
CA SER A 856 -9.44 62.69 9.71
C SER A 856 -8.40 61.57 9.68
N LEU A 857 -8.33 60.82 8.57
CA LEU A 857 -7.27 59.83 8.35
C LEU A 857 -6.00 60.51 7.81
N PRO A 858 -4.79 59.99 8.13
CA PRO A 858 -3.55 60.55 7.61
C PRO A 858 -3.50 60.37 6.08
N LYS A 859 -2.73 61.21 5.38
CA LYS A 859 -2.59 61.07 3.92
C LYS A 859 -1.68 59.91 3.54
N THR A 860 -0.70 59.63 4.39
CA THR A 860 0.29 58.57 4.22
C THR A 860 0.51 57.80 5.52
N LEU A 861 0.91 56.52 5.44
CA LEU A 861 1.21 55.73 6.64
C LEU A 861 2.45 56.25 7.39
N ASP A 862 3.34 57.00 6.72
CA ASP A 862 4.56 57.56 7.32
C ASP A 862 4.23 58.64 8.37
N GLU A 863 3.07 59.30 8.29
CA GLU A 863 2.60 60.27 9.30
C GLU A 863 2.32 59.63 10.68
N LEU A 864 2.12 58.32 10.72
CA LEU A 864 1.94 57.58 11.98
C LEU A 864 3.27 57.33 12.72
N VAL A 865 4.41 57.52 12.04
CA VAL A 865 5.74 57.27 12.59
C VAL A 865 6.13 58.38 13.59
N GLY A 866 6.73 58.00 14.71
CA GLY A 866 7.11 58.89 15.80
C GLY A 866 6.07 58.91 16.92
N THR A 867 4.81 59.26 16.61
CA THR A 867 3.75 59.37 17.64
C THR A 867 3.12 58.02 17.99
N TYR A 868 2.89 57.17 16.99
CA TYR A 868 2.17 55.89 17.16
C TYR A 868 3.03 54.67 16.82
N LEU A 869 3.96 54.80 15.88
CA LEU A 869 4.78 53.71 15.37
C LEU A 869 6.26 54.09 15.37
N ASP A 870 7.15 53.14 15.63
CA ASP A 870 8.60 53.36 15.50
C ASP A 870 9.03 53.38 14.02
N ALA A 871 8.35 52.59 13.20
CA ALA A 871 8.45 52.55 11.74
C ALA A 871 7.16 51.94 11.16
N VAL A 872 6.86 52.22 9.88
CA VAL A 872 5.71 51.60 9.20
C VAL A 872 5.95 50.09 9.06
N PRO A 873 5.06 49.22 9.58
CA PRO A 873 5.18 47.78 9.41
C PRO A 873 5.20 47.37 7.93
N VAL A 874 6.11 46.47 7.60
CA VAL A 874 6.28 45.93 6.25
C VAL A 874 5.41 44.69 6.07
N ASP A 875 4.78 44.51 4.91
CA ASP A 875 4.05 43.31 4.53
C ASP A 875 5.03 42.12 4.37
N PRO A 876 4.91 41.04 5.18
CA PRO A 876 5.79 39.87 5.11
C PRO A 876 5.86 39.18 3.75
N HIS A 877 4.80 39.28 2.94
CA HIS A 877 4.75 38.61 1.64
C HIS A 877 5.51 39.37 0.54
N THR A 878 5.56 40.70 0.63
CA THR A 878 6.18 41.53 -0.42
C THR A 878 7.52 42.13 0.01
N GLY A 879 7.77 42.26 1.32
CA GLY A 879 8.89 43.03 1.85
C GLY A 879 8.75 44.54 1.61
N LYS A 880 7.55 45.03 1.30
CA LYS A 880 7.21 46.45 1.11
C LYS A 880 6.12 46.89 2.09
N SER A 881 5.93 48.18 2.27
CA SER A 881 4.81 48.72 3.08
C SER A 881 3.46 48.21 2.56
N PHE A 882 2.51 48.04 3.47
CA PHE A 882 1.13 47.73 3.09
C PHE A 882 0.55 48.82 2.20
N LEU A 883 -0.33 48.44 1.28
CA LEU A 883 -1.07 49.42 0.48
C LEU A 883 -2.15 50.07 1.34
N TYR A 884 -2.31 51.39 1.19
CA TYR A 884 -3.20 52.19 2.01
C TYR A 884 -4.16 52.99 1.13
N PHE A 885 -5.46 52.87 1.41
CA PHE A 885 -6.53 53.52 0.66
C PHE A 885 -7.41 54.31 1.65
N PRO A 886 -7.08 55.58 1.96
CA PRO A 886 -7.79 56.38 2.96
C PRO A 886 -9.22 56.77 2.54
N GLU A 887 -9.54 56.73 1.25
CA GLU A 887 -10.87 57.06 0.71
C GLU A 887 -11.58 55.83 0.11
N GLY A 888 -11.02 54.63 0.32
CA GLY A 888 -11.40 53.42 -0.42
C GLY A 888 -10.85 53.39 -1.84
N VAL A 889 -11.27 52.40 -2.62
CA VAL A 889 -10.88 52.23 -4.02
C VAL A 889 -11.74 53.15 -4.91
N PRO A 890 -11.18 53.84 -5.90
CA PRO A 890 -11.97 54.63 -6.85
C PRO A 890 -12.95 53.74 -7.62
N LYS A 891 -14.20 54.20 -7.82
CA LYS A 891 -15.26 53.45 -8.55
C LYS A 891 -14.81 52.90 -9.92
N SER A 892 -13.91 53.58 -10.62
CA SER A 892 -13.37 53.15 -11.92
C SER A 892 -12.52 51.87 -11.85
N MET A 893 -11.98 51.51 -10.68
CA MET A 893 -11.21 50.30 -10.49
C MET A 893 -12.11 49.09 -10.14
N PHE A 894 -13.38 49.32 -9.78
CA PHE A 894 -14.34 48.26 -9.44
C PHE A 894 -14.86 47.50 -10.67
N GLU A 895 -15.09 48.19 -11.79
CA GLU A 895 -15.57 47.58 -13.05
C GLU A 895 -14.63 46.51 -13.61
N TYR A 896 -13.34 46.55 -13.24
CA TYR A 896 -12.33 45.57 -13.66
C TYR A 896 -12.17 44.37 -12.71
N VAL A 897 -12.69 44.48 -11.49
CA VAL A 897 -12.49 43.48 -10.43
C VAL A 897 -13.64 42.47 -10.41
N GLU A 898 -14.87 42.87 -10.75
CA GLU A 898 -16.08 42.04 -10.69
C GLU A 898 -16.04 40.67 -11.41
N PRO A 899 -15.39 40.48 -12.58
CA PRO A 899 -15.37 39.17 -13.23
C PRO A 899 -14.47 38.14 -12.54
N CYS A 900 -13.61 38.57 -11.62
CA CYS A 900 -12.51 37.79 -11.07
C CYS A 900 -12.72 37.38 -9.61
N TRP A 901 -13.95 37.37 -9.10
CA TRP A 901 -14.27 36.89 -7.77
C TRP A 901 -15.59 36.15 -7.85
N GLY A 902 -15.54 34.84 -8.12
CA GLY A 902 -16.73 33.99 -8.16
C GLY A 902 -17.41 33.89 -6.79
N ASP A 903 -18.20 34.91 -6.45
CA ASP A 903 -19.45 34.85 -5.67
C ASP A 903 -20.06 36.26 -5.57
N SER A 904 -21.34 36.36 -5.87
CA SER A 904 -22.15 37.59 -5.94
C SER A 904 -22.56 38.10 -4.55
N ASP A 905 -21.62 38.34 -3.65
CA ASP A 905 -21.90 38.83 -2.30
C ASP A 905 -21.71 40.36 -2.22
N SER A 906 -22.83 41.10 -2.25
CA SER A 906 -22.91 42.57 -2.21
C SER A 906 -22.31 43.21 -0.95
N SER A 907 -22.01 42.40 0.08
CA SER A 907 -21.32 42.83 1.30
C SER A 907 -19.83 43.13 1.10
N ARG A 908 -19.18 42.57 0.08
CA ARG A 908 -17.73 42.78 -0.20
C ARG A 908 -17.45 44.03 -1.02
N THR A 909 -18.33 44.39 -1.94
CA THR A 909 -18.24 45.63 -2.73
C THR A 909 -18.42 46.87 -1.87
N ALA A 910 -19.28 46.82 -0.85
CA ALA A 910 -19.43 47.89 0.15
C ALA A 910 -18.18 48.12 1.03
N ARG A 911 -17.33 47.09 1.23
CA ARG A 911 -16.09 47.18 2.02
C ARG A 911 -14.95 47.89 1.30
N LEU A 912 -14.96 47.93 -0.03
CA LEU A 912 -13.91 48.53 -0.84
C LEU A 912 -14.12 50.03 -1.07
N SER A 913 -15.31 50.57 -0.81
CA SER A 913 -15.60 52.02 -0.80
C SER A 913 -15.30 52.68 0.55
N ALA A 914 -14.98 51.89 1.58
CA ALA A 914 -14.55 52.36 2.88
C ALA A 914 -13.01 52.37 2.97
N PRO A 915 -12.40 53.14 3.89
CA PRO A 915 -10.95 53.15 4.03
C PRO A 915 -10.41 51.78 4.45
N PHE A 916 -9.33 51.31 3.81
CA PHE A 916 -8.70 50.03 4.17
C PHE A 916 -7.19 49.97 3.91
N ILE A 917 -6.55 48.96 4.48
CA ILE A 917 -5.16 48.56 4.23
C ILE A 917 -5.17 47.19 3.51
N TRP A 918 -4.23 46.97 2.59
CA TRP A 918 -4.17 45.75 1.78
C TRP A 918 -2.78 45.11 1.76
N SER A 919 -2.74 43.79 2.01
CA SER A 919 -1.59 42.93 1.73
C SER A 919 -1.78 42.21 0.40
N ARG A 920 -0.76 42.27 -0.46
CA ARG A 920 -0.80 41.73 -1.84
C ARG A 920 -0.70 40.18 -1.91
N GLY A 921 -0.26 39.52 -0.84
CA GLY A 921 -0.10 38.05 -0.81
C GLY A 921 1.05 37.49 -1.68
N ASN A 922 1.37 36.20 -1.52
CA ASN A 922 2.60 35.60 -2.06
C ASN A 922 2.53 35.12 -3.53
N ARG A 923 1.34 34.81 -4.08
CA ARG A 923 1.20 34.28 -5.46
C ARG A 923 1.08 35.34 -6.55
N LEU A 924 0.70 36.57 -6.19
CA LEU A 924 0.57 37.68 -7.14
C LEU A 924 1.92 37.99 -7.82
N ASP A 925 2.99 37.95 -7.03
CA ASP A 925 4.34 38.31 -7.48
C ASP A 925 5.00 37.22 -8.34
N HIS A 926 4.58 35.96 -8.18
CA HIS A 926 5.06 34.83 -8.97
C HIS A 926 4.36 34.73 -10.34
N ALA A 927 3.07 35.12 -10.40
CA ALA A 927 2.32 35.27 -11.65
C ALA A 927 2.87 36.43 -12.50
N LEU A 928 3.15 37.58 -11.87
CA LEU A 928 3.74 38.76 -12.54
C LEU A 928 5.11 38.48 -13.19
N ARG A 929 5.88 37.51 -12.69
CA ARG A 929 7.20 37.14 -13.25
C ARG A 929 7.14 36.16 -14.42
N GLN A 930 6.05 35.41 -14.60
CA GLN A 930 5.99 34.34 -15.59
C GLN A 930 5.30 34.74 -16.90
N THR A 931 4.59 35.86 -16.96
CA THR A 931 3.69 36.16 -18.10
C THR A 931 3.98 37.43 -18.89
N VAL A 932 4.95 38.29 -18.53
CA VAL A 932 5.16 39.56 -19.26
C VAL A 932 6.61 39.75 -19.76
N PRO A 933 6.85 39.94 -21.08
CA PRO A 933 8.15 40.30 -21.63
C PRO A 933 8.60 41.70 -21.19
N THR A 934 9.89 41.84 -20.86
CA THR A 934 10.52 43.05 -20.29
C THR A 934 10.44 44.31 -21.16
N ALA A 935 10.06 44.19 -22.44
CA ALA A 935 10.05 45.28 -23.40
C ALA A 935 8.80 46.18 -23.33
N LEU A 936 7.68 45.72 -22.77
CA LEU A 936 6.44 46.50 -22.64
C LEU A 936 6.36 47.35 -21.35
N LEU A 937 7.38 47.30 -20.49
CA LEU A 937 7.38 47.95 -19.17
C LEU A 937 7.73 49.45 -19.19
N ARG A 938 8.07 50.05 -20.35
CA ARG A 938 8.64 51.40 -20.43
C ARG A 938 7.69 52.54 -20.85
N GLU A 939 6.47 52.27 -21.35
CA GLU A 939 5.63 53.33 -21.96
C GLU A 939 4.29 53.62 -21.27
N ILE A 940 4.03 53.12 -20.06
CA ILE A 940 2.73 53.36 -19.37
C ILE A 940 2.94 53.99 -17.99
N PRO A 941 2.24 55.10 -17.64
CA PRO A 941 2.38 55.79 -16.35
C PRO A 941 2.14 54.87 -15.15
N GLU A 942 2.87 55.09 -14.06
CA GLU A 942 2.98 54.19 -12.90
C GLU A 942 1.67 53.86 -12.14
N ALA A 943 0.52 54.46 -12.51
CA ALA A 943 -0.77 54.29 -11.81
C ALA A 943 -1.75 53.29 -12.46
N SER A 944 -1.49 52.76 -13.67
CA SER A 944 -2.48 51.99 -14.45
C SER A 944 -2.11 50.52 -14.73
N ARG A 945 -1.46 49.83 -13.78
CA ARG A 945 -1.18 48.38 -13.88
C ARG A 945 -2.09 47.56 -12.95
N CYS A 946 -3.33 47.29 -13.36
CA CYS A 946 -4.26 46.40 -12.65
C CYS A 946 -5.03 45.41 -13.54
N GLU A 947 -4.63 45.21 -14.80
CA GLU A 947 -5.29 44.23 -15.68
C GLU A 947 -4.51 42.91 -15.74
N ASP A 948 -5.24 41.81 -15.53
CA ASP A 948 -4.98 40.39 -15.82
C ASP A 948 -4.50 39.38 -14.77
N PHE A 949 -4.07 39.70 -13.54
CA PHE A 949 -3.62 38.62 -12.64
C PHE A 949 -3.94 38.78 -11.14
N GLY A 950 -4.79 37.87 -10.63
CA GLY A 950 -4.56 37.25 -9.31
C GLY A 950 -5.13 37.92 -8.05
N LEU A 951 -6.13 38.78 -8.16
CA LEU A 951 -6.80 39.42 -7.01
C LEU A 951 -7.30 38.44 -5.92
N TYR A 952 -7.50 37.16 -6.25
CA TYR A 952 -7.99 36.09 -5.38
C TYR A 952 -7.21 35.79 -4.07
N GLN A 953 -6.03 36.36 -3.82
CA GLN A 953 -5.19 35.93 -2.66
C GLN A 953 -4.61 37.04 -1.78
N GLY A 954 -4.88 38.32 -2.06
CA GLY A 954 -4.56 39.42 -1.16
C GLY A 954 -5.61 39.57 -0.06
N ARG A 955 -5.23 40.10 1.12
CA ARG A 955 -6.15 40.24 2.27
C ARG A 955 -6.40 41.71 2.61
N VAL A 956 -7.66 42.10 2.67
CA VAL A 956 -8.12 43.47 2.97
C VAL A 956 -8.41 43.61 4.47
N PHE A 957 -7.94 44.70 5.05
CA PHE A 957 -8.10 45.06 6.46
C PHE A 957 -8.81 46.42 6.55
N PRO A 958 -10.11 46.46 6.87
CA PRO A 958 -10.86 47.72 6.91
C PRO A 958 -10.39 48.61 8.08
N ILE A 959 -10.53 49.93 7.98
CA ILE A 959 -10.10 50.87 9.02
C ILE A 959 -11.31 51.34 9.86
N PRO A 960 -11.21 51.36 11.20
CA PRO A 960 -12.26 51.84 12.12
C PRO A 960 -12.69 53.30 11.89
#